data_AF-A0A0A1MK68-F1
#
_entry.id   AF-A0A0A1MK68-F1
#
_cell.length_a   1.000
_cell.length_b   1.000
_cell.length_c   1.000
_cell.angle_alpha   90.00
_cell.angle_beta   90.00
_cell.angle_gamma   90.00
#
_symmetry.space_group_name_H-M   'P 1'
#
loop_
_entity.id
_entity.type
_entity.pdbx_description
1 polymer ?
#
loop_
_entity_poly.entity_id
_entity_poly.type
_entity_poly.pdbx_seq_one_letter_code
_entity_poly.pdbx_strand_id
1 'polypeptide(L)'
;MGSKNTFYITTPIYYPSGKLHIGSAYTTIACDTMARYKRLLGFDVFYLTGSDEHGQKIEQKAAEQNISPQEYVDGMAAGMQDLWKKLEISNDKFIRTTDEQHQKVVADIFERFLKQGDIYLDEYEGWYSVPDETFYTETQLEDVERDEDGNVISGKSPDSGHPVELIKEESYFFRMSKYADRLLKYYEDHPDFIQPESRKNEMINNFIKPGLEDLAVSRTTFSWGVKVPSNPKHVIYVWIDALANYITALGYGTNDDENFQKYWPADVHMVGKEIVRFHTIYWPIMLMALDLPLPKKVFGHGWLLMKDGKMSKSKGNVVYPEMLVERYGLDALRYYLMREVAFGSDGVFAPEDFVSRVNYDLANDLGNLLNRTVAMINKYFDGKVPTVNGVINKEDADLQELAASVIQDYQESMEQMEFSNALKKVWTLISRANKYIDETQPWILAKDEEKRPELASVMAHLAETLRVVATLLQPCLTHAPKKIIEQLGLDEAGGLAWENVPFGNFPEGTTVVKKGQPIFPRLDVEEEVEYIRSQMGGTAAADEEEAWDPNETELVSTKEKQIKYDVFDKVELKVAEVKDCSKVEGADKLLKFRLDAGDEADRQILSGIAEYYPEPEKLIGKKVVIVANLKPRKMRGEISQGMILSAEKDGKLEIVPAPESAPNGSPIS
;
A
#
# COMPACT_ATOMS: atom_id res chain seq x y z
N MET A 1 39.67 7.56 -18.10
CA MET A 1 38.39 7.68 -17.36
C MET A 1 38.16 6.34 -16.69
N GLY A 2 38.13 6.28 -15.36
CA GLY A 2 37.87 5.00 -14.67
C GLY A 2 36.49 4.45 -15.07
N SER A 3 36.34 3.13 -15.13
CA SER A 3 35.02 2.52 -15.37
C SER A 3 34.07 2.92 -14.24
N LYS A 4 32.91 3.50 -14.58
CA LYS A 4 31.86 3.81 -13.60
C LYS A 4 31.39 2.51 -12.93
N ASN A 5 31.07 2.58 -11.63
CA ASN A 5 30.41 1.46 -10.95
C ASN A 5 29.04 1.21 -11.57
N THR A 6 28.69 -0.06 -11.78
CA THR A 6 27.39 -0.44 -12.33
C THR A 6 26.34 -0.54 -11.23
N PHE A 7 25.08 -0.31 -11.59
CA PHE A 7 23.94 -0.54 -10.70
C PHE A 7 22.75 -1.10 -11.49
N TYR A 8 22.34 -2.34 -11.21
CA TYR A 8 21.23 -3.00 -11.86
C TYR A 8 20.02 -3.14 -10.92
N ILE A 9 18.92 -2.49 -11.27
CA ILE A 9 17.66 -2.51 -10.51
C ILE A 9 16.49 -3.00 -11.38
N THR A 10 15.58 -3.76 -10.79
CA THR A 10 14.41 -4.30 -11.49
C THR A 10 13.12 -4.06 -10.70
N THR A 11 12.03 -3.79 -11.42
CA THR A 11 10.67 -4.09 -10.94
C THR A 11 10.38 -5.59 -11.10
N PRO A 12 9.23 -6.10 -10.61
CA PRO A 12 8.63 -7.30 -11.17
C PRO A 12 8.20 -7.04 -12.62
N ILE A 13 7.97 -8.10 -13.39
CA ILE A 13 7.22 -8.01 -14.64
C ILE A 13 5.72 -8.15 -14.35
N TYR A 14 4.89 -7.30 -14.95
CA TYR A 14 3.47 -7.19 -14.59
C TYR A 14 2.60 -8.09 -15.47
N TYR A 15 1.62 -8.75 -14.85
CA TYR A 15 0.68 -9.62 -15.55
C TYR A 15 -0.41 -8.79 -16.29
N PRO A 16 -0.51 -8.86 -17.63
CA PRO A 16 -1.36 -7.98 -18.45
C PRO A 16 -2.82 -8.43 -18.46
N SER A 17 -3.37 -8.86 -17.33
CA SER A 17 -4.79 -9.22 -17.24
C SER A 17 -5.72 -8.00 -17.22
N GLY A 18 -5.18 -6.79 -17.17
CA GLY A 18 -5.95 -5.56 -17.23
C GLY A 18 -5.08 -4.32 -17.07
N LYS A 19 -5.70 -3.15 -17.21
CA LYS A 19 -5.04 -1.86 -17.00
C LYS A 19 -4.38 -1.78 -15.62
N LEU A 20 -3.13 -1.29 -15.59
CA LEU A 20 -2.36 -1.10 -14.37
C LEU A 20 -2.92 0.06 -13.53
N HIS A 21 -2.83 -0.06 -12.22
CA HIS A 21 -3.30 0.92 -11.24
C HIS A 21 -2.14 1.51 -10.43
N ILE A 22 -2.42 2.43 -9.50
CA ILE A 22 -1.38 3.10 -8.69
C ILE A 22 -0.49 2.13 -7.90
N GLY A 23 -0.95 0.92 -7.55
CA GLY A 23 -0.09 -0.11 -6.94
C GLY A 23 1.08 -0.57 -7.82
N SER A 24 0.87 -0.74 -9.13
CA SER A 24 1.95 -1.06 -10.08
C SER A 24 2.84 0.15 -10.28
N ALA A 25 2.25 1.34 -10.46
CA ALA A 25 2.98 2.59 -10.60
C ALA A 25 3.88 2.90 -9.39
N TYR A 26 3.42 2.57 -8.17
CA TYR A 26 4.20 2.71 -6.94
C TYR A 26 5.54 1.99 -7.01
N THR A 27 5.54 0.73 -7.43
CA THR A 27 6.77 -0.08 -7.55
C THR A 27 7.69 0.47 -8.64
N THR A 28 7.11 0.81 -9.80
CA THR A 28 7.87 1.34 -10.94
C THR A 28 8.48 2.72 -10.64
N ILE A 29 7.75 3.59 -9.94
CA ILE A 29 8.23 4.92 -9.53
C ILE A 29 9.31 4.80 -8.46
N ALA A 30 9.21 3.83 -7.55
CA ALA A 30 10.24 3.58 -6.54
C ALA A 30 11.57 3.15 -7.17
N CYS A 31 11.53 2.20 -8.10
CA CYS A 31 12.71 1.78 -8.86
C CYS A 31 13.28 2.92 -9.70
N ASP A 32 12.42 3.70 -10.36
CA ASP A 32 12.82 4.88 -11.12
C ASP A 32 13.50 5.94 -10.24
N THR A 33 12.97 6.17 -9.04
CA THR A 33 13.53 7.11 -8.06
C THR A 33 14.94 6.68 -7.64
N MET A 34 15.13 5.38 -7.35
CA MET A 34 16.45 4.83 -7.05
C MET A 34 17.40 4.88 -8.25
N ALA A 35 16.93 4.52 -9.45
CA ALA A 35 17.72 4.56 -10.67
C ALA A 35 18.20 5.98 -10.96
N ARG A 36 17.33 6.99 -10.85
CA ARG A 36 17.67 8.41 -11.01
C ARG A 36 18.66 8.88 -9.96
N TYR A 37 18.50 8.47 -8.70
CA TYR A 37 19.45 8.78 -7.64
C TYR A 37 20.84 8.20 -7.91
N LYS A 38 20.93 6.93 -8.33
CA LYS A 38 22.21 6.30 -8.68
C LYS A 38 22.86 6.94 -9.91
N ARG A 39 22.07 7.30 -10.95
CA ARG A 39 22.59 8.06 -12.10
C ARG A 39 23.10 9.44 -11.69
N LEU A 40 22.40 10.11 -10.78
CA LEU A 40 22.81 11.41 -10.22
C LEU A 40 24.14 11.32 -9.47
N LEU A 41 24.40 10.19 -8.79
CA LEU A 41 25.70 9.90 -8.17
C LEU A 41 26.77 9.39 -9.16
N GLY A 42 26.48 9.36 -10.46
CA GLY A 42 27.43 8.99 -11.50
C GLY A 42 27.58 7.49 -11.76
N PHE A 43 26.70 6.63 -11.21
CA PHE A 43 26.67 5.21 -11.54
C PHE A 43 26.25 4.97 -13.00
N ASP A 44 26.73 3.87 -13.56
CA ASP A 44 26.23 3.30 -14.82
C ASP A 44 25.05 2.39 -14.49
N VAL A 45 23.83 2.89 -14.69
CA VAL A 45 22.60 2.25 -14.24
C VAL A 45 21.94 1.49 -15.38
N PHE A 46 21.48 0.27 -15.10
CA PHE A 46 20.50 -0.44 -15.91
C PHE A 46 19.22 -0.62 -15.08
N TYR A 47 18.11 -0.10 -15.55
CA TYR A 47 16.80 -0.20 -14.90
C TYR A 47 15.83 -1.00 -15.79
N LEU A 48 15.39 -2.16 -15.30
CA LEU A 48 14.50 -3.06 -16.01
C LEU A 48 13.07 -3.04 -15.44
N THR A 49 12.09 -3.02 -16.35
CA THR A 49 10.69 -3.38 -16.08
C THR A 49 10.14 -4.21 -17.25
N GLY A 50 8.91 -4.72 -17.18
CA GLY A 50 8.37 -5.54 -18.27
C GLY A 50 7.00 -6.16 -18.00
N SER A 51 6.63 -7.11 -18.85
CA SER A 51 5.33 -7.82 -18.83
C SER A 51 5.50 -9.35 -18.83
N ASP A 52 4.71 -10.00 -17.98
CA ASP A 52 4.57 -11.46 -17.88
C ASP A 52 3.35 -11.91 -18.68
N GLU A 53 3.55 -12.50 -19.85
CA GLU A 53 2.55 -12.53 -20.92
C GLU A 53 2.00 -13.92 -21.19
N HIS A 54 2.45 -14.96 -20.49
CA HIS A 54 2.00 -16.34 -20.71
C HIS A 54 0.95 -16.81 -19.67
N GLY A 55 0.38 -18.00 -19.91
CA GLY A 55 -0.54 -18.65 -18.98
C GLY A 55 -2.02 -18.63 -19.39
N GLN A 56 -2.80 -19.46 -18.70
CA GLN A 56 -4.20 -19.75 -19.03
C GLN A 56 -5.11 -18.52 -18.99
N LYS A 57 -4.89 -17.60 -18.04
CA LYS A 57 -5.72 -16.40 -17.88
C LYS A 57 -5.64 -15.45 -19.07
N ILE A 58 -4.47 -15.34 -19.69
CA ILE A 58 -4.28 -14.56 -20.92
C ILE A 58 -5.00 -15.23 -22.09
N GLU A 59 -4.87 -16.55 -22.22
CA GLU A 59 -5.57 -17.34 -23.24
C GLU A 59 -7.09 -17.17 -23.14
N GLN A 60 -7.64 -17.23 -21.94
CA GLN A 60 -9.07 -17.01 -21.68
C GLN A 60 -9.51 -15.57 -22.03
N LYS A 61 -8.78 -14.55 -21.59
CA LYS A 61 -9.13 -13.14 -21.88
C LYS A 61 -9.06 -12.78 -23.36
N ALA A 62 -8.09 -13.35 -24.07
CA ALA A 62 -7.99 -13.21 -25.51
C ALA A 62 -9.19 -13.88 -26.21
N ALA A 63 -9.57 -15.09 -25.77
CA ALA A 63 -10.73 -15.80 -26.28
C ALA A 63 -12.05 -15.04 -26.02
N GLU A 64 -12.25 -14.46 -24.82
CA GLU A 64 -13.40 -13.60 -24.48
C GLU A 64 -13.54 -12.41 -25.44
N GLN A 65 -12.42 -11.90 -25.95
CA GLN A 65 -12.37 -10.77 -26.89
C GLN A 65 -12.32 -11.21 -28.36
N ASN A 66 -12.34 -12.52 -28.63
CA ASN A 66 -12.22 -13.10 -29.98
C ASN A 66 -10.94 -12.66 -30.73
N ILE A 67 -9.82 -12.52 -30.01
CA ILE A 67 -8.50 -12.22 -30.58
C ILE A 67 -7.48 -13.27 -30.17
N SER A 68 -6.32 -13.32 -30.84
CA SER A 68 -5.25 -14.22 -30.42
C SER A 68 -4.58 -13.74 -29.11
N PRO A 69 -4.02 -14.65 -28.29
CA PRO A 69 -3.28 -14.25 -27.10
C PRO A 69 -2.12 -13.29 -27.39
N GLN A 70 -1.42 -13.45 -28.51
CA GLN A 70 -0.35 -12.53 -28.94
C GLN A 70 -0.88 -11.12 -29.19
N GLU A 71 -1.98 -10.98 -29.96
CA GLU A 71 -2.61 -9.67 -30.22
C GLU A 71 -3.08 -9.00 -28.92
N TYR A 72 -3.60 -9.78 -27.97
CA TYR A 72 -4.01 -9.28 -26.66
C TYR A 72 -2.81 -8.71 -25.88
N VAL A 73 -1.72 -9.48 -25.73
CA VAL A 73 -0.56 -9.03 -24.94
C VAL A 73 0.22 -7.92 -25.64
N ASP A 74 0.22 -7.86 -26.98
CA ASP A 74 0.80 -6.75 -27.74
C ASP A 74 0.10 -5.43 -27.40
N GLY A 75 -1.24 -5.42 -27.40
CA GLY A 75 -2.03 -4.25 -27.03
C GLY A 75 -1.82 -3.83 -25.56
N MET A 76 -1.76 -4.81 -24.65
CA MET A 76 -1.53 -4.57 -23.23
C MET A 76 -0.12 -4.03 -22.96
N ALA A 77 0.91 -4.60 -23.58
CA ALA A 77 2.29 -4.16 -23.44
C ALA A 77 2.49 -2.73 -23.99
N ALA A 78 1.83 -2.39 -25.10
CA ALA A 78 1.80 -1.02 -25.60
C ALA A 78 1.19 -0.05 -24.58
N GLY A 79 0.04 -0.40 -24.01
CA GLY A 79 -0.60 0.41 -22.96
C GLY A 79 0.27 0.59 -21.70
N MET A 80 0.99 -0.44 -21.26
CA MET A 80 1.95 -0.33 -20.16
C MET A 80 3.10 0.62 -20.49
N GLN A 81 3.69 0.50 -21.67
CA GLN A 81 4.77 1.39 -22.11
C GLN A 81 4.31 2.85 -22.25
N ASP A 82 3.09 3.09 -22.72
CA ASP A 82 2.52 4.44 -22.79
C ASP A 82 2.27 5.03 -21.40
N LEU A 83 1.82 4.21 -20.44
CA LEU A 83 1.74 4.61 -19.04
C LEU A 83 3.13 4.96 -18.48
N TRP A 84 4.17 4.15 -18.75
CA TRP A 84 5.54 4.42 -18.31
C TRP A 84 6.12 5.68 -18.91
N LYS A 85 5.86 5.98 -20.19
CA LYS A 85 6.20 7.27 -20.81
C LYS A 85 5.49 8.42 -20.10
N LYS A 86 4.18 8.29 -19.84
CA LYS A 86 3.38 9.32 -19.15
C LYS A 86 3.85 9.58 -17.72
N LEU A 87 4.34 8.54 -17.04
CA LEU A 87 4.92 8.64 -15.70
C LEU A 87 6.42 9.01 -15.69
N GLU A 88 6.98 9.26 -16.88
CA GLU A 88 8.40 9.56 -17.12
C GLU A 88 9.34 8.56 -16.46
N ILE A 89 9.00 7.28 -16.53
CA ILE A 89 9.85 6.19 -16.08
C ILE A 89 11.08 6.10 -16.98
N SER A 90 12.26 6.07 -16.37
CA SER A 90 13.56 6.06 -17.04
C SER A 90 14.15 4.65 -17.14
N ASN A 91 13.32 3.65 -17.40
CA ASN A 91 13.80 2.28 -17.59
C ASN A 91 14.62 2.18 -18.88
N ASP A 92 15.73 1.45 -18.82
CA ASP A 92 16.65 1.26 -19.95
C ASP A 92 16.14 0.16 -20.89
N LYS A 93 15.34 -0.79 -20.37
CA LYS A 93 14.68 -1.84 -21.15
C LYS A 93 13.28 -2.15 -20.62
N PHE A 94 12.38 -2.50 -21.53
CA PHE A 94 11.08 -3.11 -21.24
C PHE A 94 11.11 -4.53 -21.81
N ILE A 95 11.16 -5.56 -20.95
CA ILE A 95 11.20 -6.96 -21.38
C ILE A 95 9.78 -7.52 -21.56
N ARG A 96 9.57 -8.32 -22.59
CA ARG A 96 8.34 -9.11 -22.76
C ARG A 96 8.71 -10.58 -22.74
N THR A 97 7.96 -11.39 -21.99
CA THR A 97 8.17 -12.85 -21.97
C THR A 97 7.83 -13.51 -23.31
N THR A 98 7.06 -12.84 -24.19
CA THR A 98 6.86 -13.27 -25.58
C THR A 98 8.03 -12.94 -26.51
N ASP A 99 9.07 -12.21 -26.07
CA ASP A 99 10.25 -11.95 -26.90
C ASP A 99 10.93 -13.26 -27.30
N GLU A 100 11.22 -13.44 -28.59
CA GLU A 100 11.75 -14.71 -29.13
C GLU A 100 13.02 -15.19 -28.40
N GLN A 101 13.91 -14.26 -28.07
CA GLN A 101 15.13 -14.57 -27.32
C GLN A 101 14.84 -15.04 -25.90
N HIS A 102 13.86 -14.45 -25.23
CA HIS A 102 13.44 -14.86 -23.90
C HIS A 102 12.91 -16.30 -23.93
N GLN A 103 11.96 -16.58 -24.82
CA GLN A 103 11.36 -17.92 -24.96
C GLN A 103 12.42 -18.98 -25.24
N LYS A 104 13.36 -18.69 -26.14
CA LYS A 104 14.45 -19.62 -26.47
C LYS A 104 15.33 -19.92 -25.25
N VAL A 105 15.73 -18.90 -24.51
CA VAL A 105 16.60 -19.08 -23.34
C VAL A 105 15.86 -19.79 -22.20
N VAL A 106 14.58 -19.50 -21.98
CA VAL A 106 13.72 -20.23 -21.03
C VAL A 106 13.63 -21.71 -21.38
N ALA A 107 13.43 -22.03 -22.66
CA ALA A 107 13.43 -23.40 -23.15
C ALA A 107 14.79 -24.10 -22.92
N ASP A 108 15.90 -23.42 -23.20
CA ASP A 108 17.26 -23.93 -22.98
C ASP A 108 17.57 -24.15 -21.48
N ILE A 109 17.12 -23.25 -20.60
CA ILE A 109 17.25 -23.37 -19.14
C ILE A 109 16.50 -24.62 -18.66
N PHE A 110 15.28 -24.86 -19.15
CA PHE A 110 14.49 -26.03 -18.79
C PHE A 110 15.18 -27.34 -19.18
N GLU A 111 15.66 -27.42 -20.42
CA GLU A 111 16.40 -28.60 -20.92
C GLU A 111 17.71 -28.83 -20.14
N ARG A 112 18.38 -27.75 -19.71
CA ARG A 112 19.56 -27.85 -18.85
C ARG A 112 19.20 -28.48 -17.50
N PHE A 113 18.15 -28.01 -16.83
CA PHE A 113 17.72 -28.57 -15.55
C PHE A 113 17.25 -30.03 -15.67
N LEU A 114 16.58 -30.40 -16.76
CA LEU A 114 16.25 -31.80 -17.08
C LEU A 114 17.53 -32.65 -17.17
N LYS A 115 18.51 -32.19 -17.95
CA LYS A 115 19.78 -32.92 -18.16
C LYS A 115 20.60 -33.06 -16.88
N GLN A 116 20.53 -32.09 -15.97
CA GLN A 116 21.20 -32.13 -14.66
C GLN A 116 20.47 -33.02 -13.64
N GLY A 117 19.25 -33.47 -13.94
CA GLY A 117 18.39 -34.22 -13.01
C GLY A 117 17.76 -33.35 -11.92
N ASP A 118 17.82 -32.02 -12.07
CA ASP A 118 17.14 -31.05 -11.21
C ASP A 118 15.65 -30.95 -11.54
N ILE A 119 15.26 -31.24 -12.78
CA ILE A 119 13.86 -31.47 -13.16
C ILE A 119 13.62 -32.95 -13.43
N TYR A 120 12.47 -33.46 -12.99
CA TYR A 120 11.99 -34.81 -13.30
C TYR A 120 10.48 -34.80 -13.55
N LEU A 121 9.99 -35.80 -14.27
CA LEU A 121 8.57 -35.96 -14.58
C LEU A 121 7.89 -36.74 -13.46
N ASP A 122 6.73 -36.27 -13.00
CA ASP A 122 5.88 -36.95 -12.02
C ASP A 122 4.40 -36.58 -12.27
N GLU A 123 3.49 -37.16 -11.50
CA GLU A 123 2.08 -36.76 -11.49
C GLU A 123 1.81 -35.81 -10.32
N TYR A 124 1.28 -34.63 -10.64
CA TYR A 124 0.78 -33.68 -9.66
C TYR A 124 -0.67 -34.02 -9.32
N GLU A 125 -0.96 -34.23 -8.03
CA GLU A 125 -2.31 -34.37 -7.49
C GLU A 125 -2.52 -33.28 -6.43
N GLY A 126 -3.48 -32.39 -6.62
CA GLY A 126 -3.76 -31.30 -5.68
C GLY A 126 -5.12 -30.66 -5.88
N TRP A 127 -5.59 -29.97 -4.83
CA TRP A 127 -6.90 -29.33 -4.82
C TRP A 127 -6.81 -27.93 -5.40
N TYR A 128 -7.44 -27.69 -6.53
CA TYR A 128 -7.34 -26.44 -7.28
C TYR A 128 -8.61 -25.61 -7.16
N SER A 129 -8.47 -24.33 -6.79
CA SER A 129 -9.54 -23.36 -6.93
C SER A 129 -9.40 -22.68 -8.30
N VAL A 130 -10.36 -22.90 -9.19
CA VAL A 130 -10.38 -22.23 -10.51
C VAL A 130 -10.46 -20.71 -10.36
N PRO A 131 -11.31 -20.14 -9.48
CA PRO A 131 -11.36 -18.68 -9.28
C PRO A 131 -10.08 -18.07 -8.69
N ASP A 132 -9.37 -18.80 -7.82
CA ASP A 132 -8.15 -18.29 -7.15
C ASP A 132 -6.86 -18.65 -7.87
N GLU A 133 -6.94 -19.50 -8.90
CA GLU A 133 -5.82 -20.05 -9.66
C GLU A 133 -4.72 -20.67 -8.77
N THR A 134 -5.14 -21.21 -7.62
CA THR A 134 -4.24 -21.66 -6.57
C THR A 134 -4.51 -23.10 -6.22
N PHE A 135 -3.41 -23.86 -6.11
CA PHE A 135 -3.43 -25.20 -5.58
C PHE A 135 -3.22 -25.18 -4.07
N TYR A 136 -4.00 -26.00 -3.39
CA TYR A 136 -3.96 -26.21 -1.97
C TYR A 136 -3.65 -27.67 -1.68
N THR A 137 -2.85 -27.88 -0.65
CA THR A 137 -2.76 -29.17 0.02
C THR A 137 -4.06 -29.44 0.77
N GLU A 138 -4.36 -30.71 1.05
CA GLU A 138 -5.53 -31.07 1.86
C GLU A 138 -5.57 -30.35 3.22
N THR A 139 -4.41 -30.06 3.80
CA THR A 139 -4.27 -29.38 5.09
C THR A 139 -4.61 -27.89 5.07
N GLN A 140 -4.66 -27.28 3.88
CA GLN A 140 -4.94 -25.85 3.71
C GLN A 140 -6.41 -25.55 3.41
N LEU A 141 -7.21 -26.55 3.08
CA LEU A 141 -8.61 -26.35 2.71
C LEU A 141 -9.49 -25.98 3.90
N GLU A 142 -10.49 -25.13 3.65
CA GLU A 142 -11.59 -24.84 4.57
C GLU A 142 -12.83 -25.66 4.20
N ASP A 143 -13.78 -25.82 5.14
CA ASP A 143 -15.03 -26.58 4.96
C ASP A 143 -14.82 -27.98 4.32
N VAL A 144 -13.80 -28.69 4.81
CA VAL A 144 -13.38 -29.99 4.26
C VAL A 144 -14.41 -31.06 4.57
N GLU A 145 -14.96 -31.69 3.54
CA GLU A 145 -15.76 -32.90 3.66
C GLU A 145 -14.89 -34.13 3.35
N ARG A 146 -15.04 -35.17 4.16
CA ARG A 146 -14.32 -36.44 4.01
C ARG A 146 -15.30 -37.61 3.83
N ASP A 147 -14.90 -38.60 3.04
CA ASP A 147 -15.66 -39.86 2.90
C ASP A 147 -15.52 -40.76 4.14
N GLU A 148 -16.21 -41.91 4.14
CA GLU A 148 -16.17 -42.90 5.24
C GLU A 148 -14.76 -43.48 5.48
N ASP A 149 -13.89 -43.41 4.47
CA ASP A 149 -12.50 -43.89 4.51
C ASP A 149 -11.51 -42.78 4.93
N GLY A 150 -11.99 -41.55 5.12
CA GLY A 150 -11.22 -40.40 5.59
C GLY A 150 -10.54 -39.58 4.50
N ASN A 151 -10.78 -39.85 3.21
CA ASN A 151 -10.23 -39.06 2.10
C ASN A 151 -11.02 -37.77 1.93
N VAL A 152 -10.35 -36.68 1.56
CA VAL A 152 -11.03 -35.42 1.22
C VAL A 152 -11.82 -35.61 -0.07
N ILE A 153 -13.09 -35.22 -0.08
CA ILE A 153 -13.96 -35.30 -1.27
C ILE A 153 -14.44 -33.93 -1.74
N SER A 154 -14.47 -32.93 -0.86
CA SER A 154 -14.76 -31.55 -1.19
C SER A 154 -14.10 -30.61 -0.17
N GLY A 155 -13.92 -29.36 -0.57
CA GLY A 155 -13.42 -28.32 0.31
C GLY A 155 -13.54 -26.96 -0.37
N LYS A 156 -13.10 -25.93 0.33
CA LYS A 156 -13.04 -24.56 -0.16
C LYS A 156 -11.65 -23.99 0.01
N SER A 157 -11.34 -23.08 -0.89
CA SER A 157 -10.15 -22.24 -0.83
C SER A 157 -10.14 -21.42 0.47
N PRO A 158 -9.05 -21.45 1.25
CA PRO A 158 -8.91 -20.61 2.44
C PRO A 158 -8.85 -19.12 2.12
N ASP A 159 -8.50 -18.77 0.87
CA ASP A 159 -8.31 -17.38 0.47
C ASP A 159 -9.60 -16.69 0.06
N SER A 160 -10.61 -17.44 -0.40
CA SER A 160 -11.81 -16.88 -1.04
C SER A 160 -13.13 -17.57 -0.66
N GLY A 161 -13.07 -18.75 -0.04
CA GLY A 161 -14.23 -19.60 0.18
C GLY A 161 -14.80 -20.24 -1.10
N HIS A 162 -14.12 -20.12 -2.25
CA HIS A 162 -14.52 -20.78 -3.49
C HIS A 162 -14.29 -22.30 -3.44
N PRO A 163 -15.15 -23.12 -4.07
CA PRO A 163 -14.96 -24.57 -4.09
C PRO A 163 -13.68 -24.96 -4.83
N VAL A 164 -13.01 -26.00 -4.35
CA VAL A 164 -11.83 -26.59 -4.99
C VAL A 164 -12.16 -27.91 -5.68
N GLU A 165 -11.39 -28.25 -6.72
CA GLU A 165 -11.49 -29.51 -7.46
C GLU A 165 -10.17 -30.27 -7.37
N LEU A 166 -10.22 -31.59 -7.17
CA LEU A 166 -9.01 -32.42 -7.21
C LEU A 166 -8.55 -32.59 -8.66
N ILE A 167 -7.39 -32.03 -8.98
CA ILE A 167 -6.79 -32.12 -10.30
C ILE A 167 -5.60 -33.07 -10.24
N LYS A 168 -5.58 -34.03 -11.17
CA LYS A 168 -4.42 -34.85 -11.49
C LYS A 168 -3.88 -34.48 -12.86
N GLU A 169 -2.64 -34.00 -12.92
CA GLU A 169 -1.97 -33.74 -14.18
C GLU A 169 -0.51 -34.18 -14.15
N GLU A 170 -0.03 -34.69 -15.28
CA GLU A 170 1.38 -34.95 -15.51
C GLU A 170 2.13 -33.60 -15.50
N SER A 171 3.16 -33.48 -14.68
CA SER A 171 3.97 -32.27 -14.57
C SER A 171 5.44 -32.57 -14.30
N TYR A 172 6.31 -31.76 -14.86
CA TYR A 172 7.69 -31.68 -14.45
C TYR A 172 7.85 -30.92 -13.13
N PHE A 173 8.64 -31.49 -12.22
CA PHE A 173 8.95 -30.93 -10.91
C PHE A 173 10.43 -30.57 -10.80
N PHE A 174 10.71 -29.41 -10.22
CA PHE A 174 12.06 -28.97 -9.88
C PHE A 174 12.40 -29.37 -8.43
N ARG A 175 13.58 -29.97 -8.24
CA ARG A 175 14.08 -30.47 -6.95
C ARG A 175 14.52 -29.35 -6.01
N MET A 176 13.56 -28.66 -5.40
CA MET A 176 13.81 -27.54 -4.49
C MET A 176 14.58 -27.96 -3.24
N SER A 177 14.20 -29.10 -2.69
CA SER A 177 14.77 -29.69 -1.47
C SER A 177 16.30 -29.85 -1.53
N LYS A 178 16.85 -30.16 -2.71
CA LYS A 178 18.30 -30.31 -2.97
C LYS A 178 19.13 -29.05 -2.64
N TYR A 179 18.52 -27.87 -2.65
CA TYR A 179 19.21 -26.58 -2.50
C TYR A 179 18.93 -25.87 -1.18
N ALA A 180 18.04 -26.40 -0.34
CA ALA A 180 17.58 -25.75 0.90
C ALA A 180 18.74 -25.36 1.83
N ASP A 181 19.66 -26.27 2.11
CA ASP A 181 20.81 -26.01 3.00
C ASP A 181 21.75 -24.93 2.45
N ARG A 182 22.00 -24.94 1.12
CA ARG A 182 22.83 -23.94 0.46
C ARG A 182 22.17 -22.56 0.52
N LEU A 183 20.85 -22.50 0.34
CA LEU A 183 20.08 -21.26 0.41
C LEU A 183 20.08 -20.69 1.83
N LEU A 184 19.85 -21.53 2.84
CA LEU A 184 19.86 -21.09 4.24
C LEU A 184 21.24 -20.55 4.63
N LYS A 185 22.31 -21.26 4.25
CA LYS A 185 23.68 -20.76 4.44
C LYS A 185 23.91 -19.41 3.77
N TYR A 186 23.39 -19.23 2.55
CA TYR A 186 23.52 -17.94 1.85
C TYR A 186 22.88 -16.79 2.63
N TYR A 187 21.72 -16.99 3.26
CA TYR A 187 21.06 -15.97 4.07
C TYR A 187 21.80 -15.62 5.37
N GLU A 188 22.50 -16.60 5.94
CA GLU A 188 23.36 -16.39 7.11
C GLU A 188 24.60 -15.57 6.73
N ASP A 189 25.23 -15.91 5.60
CA ASP A 189 26.42 -15.22 5.11
C ASP A 189 26.11 -13.81 4.55
N HIS A 190 24.88 -13.58 4.09
CA HIS A 190 24.42 -12.32 3.48
C HIS A 190 23.16 -11.80 4.19
N PRO A 191 23.30 -11.21 5.40
CA PRO A 191 22.15 -10.85 6.22
C PRO A 191 21.22 -9.83 5.54
N ASP A 192 21.75 -8.98 4.68
CA ASP A 192 21.04 -7.92 3.97
C ASP A 192 20.42 -8.35 2.62
N PHE A 193 20.51 -9.64 2.27
CA PHE A 193 19.96 -10.17 1.02
C PHE A 193 18.44 -9.95 0.91
N ILE A 194 17.71 -10.09 2.01
CA ILE A 194 16.24 -9.92 2.05
C ILE A 194 15.92 -8.74 2.96
N GLN A 195 15.32 -7.70 2.38
CA GLN A 195 14.92 -6.50 3.11
C GLN A 195 13.43 -6.20 2.91
N PRO A 196 12.71 -5.69 3.92
CA PRO A 196 13.15 -5.52 5.31
C PRO A 196 13.32 -6.87 6.05
N GLU A 197 14.01 -6.85 7.18
CA GLU A 197 14.28 -8.04 8.03
C GLU A 197 13.03 -8.84 8.41
N SER A 198 11.85 -8.21 8.51
CA SER A 198 10.58 -8.91 8.75
C SER A 198 10.26 -9.93 7.65
N ARG A 199 10.58 -9.63 6.39
CA ARG A 199 10.38 -10.54 5.25
C ARG A 199 11.33 -11.72 5.29
N LYS A 200 12.58 -11.51 5.68
CA LYS A 200 13.55 -12.59 5.88
C LYS A 200 13.04 -13.60 6.91
N ASN A 201 12.56 -13.11 8.04
CA ASN A 201 12.01 -13.95 9.10
C ASN A 201 10.77 -14.74 8.65
N GLU A 202 9.89 -14.12 7.87
CA GLU A 202 8.75 -14.78 7.24
C GLU A 202 9.20 -15.92 6.32
N MET A 203 10.16 -15.67 5.43
CA MET A 203 10.66 -16.67 4.47
C MET A 203 11.31 -17.88 5.17
N ILE A 204 12.14 -17.62 6.18
CA ILE A 204 12.84 -18.67 6.93
C ILE A 204 11.84 -19.52 7.74
N ASN A 205 10.95 -18.88 8.50
CA ASN A 205 10.09 -19.60 9.44
C ASN A 205 8.93 -20.32 8.76
N ASN A 206 8.32 -19.71 7.74
CA ASN A 206 7.08 -20.23 7.16
C ASN A 206 7.34 -21.21 6.01
N PHE A 207 8.49 -21.13 5.33
CA PHE A 207 8.74 -21.92 4.12
C PHE A 207 10.00 -22.78 4.20
N ILE A 208 11.13 -22.26 4.70
CA ILE A 208 12.39 -23.03 4.69
C ILE A 208 12.44 -24.03 5.85
N LYS A 209 12.13 -23.62 7.07
CA LYS A 209 12.18 -24.49 8.26
C LYS A 209 11.26 -25.73 8.18
N PRO A 210 10.03 -25.64 7.65
CA PRO A 210 9.18 -26.82 7.45
C PRO A 210 9.73 -27.82 6.42
N GLY A 211 10.60 -27.37 5.53
CA GLY A 211 11.10 -28.12 4.37
C GLY A 211 10.54 -27.57 3.06
N LEU A 212 11.34 -27.59 2.01
CA LEU A 212 10.93 -27.15 0.67
C LEU A 212 10.43 -28.35 -0.14
N GLU A 213 9.15 -28.33 -0.51
CA GLU A 213 8.57 -29.27 -1.48
C GLU A 213 9.09 -28.98 -2.90
N ASP A 214 9.14 -30.02 -3.72
CA ASP A 214 9.55 -29.91 -5.12
C ASP A 214 8.49 -29.13 -5.92
N LEU A 215 8.95 -28.25 -6.82
CA LEU A 215 8.12 -27.21 -7.44
C LEU A 215 7.63 -27.66 -8.81
N ALA A 216 6.32 -27.70 -9.05
CA ALA A 216 5.77 -27.98 -10.38
C ALA A 216 6.09 -26.84 -11.36
N VAL A 217 6.93 -27.11 -12.37
CA VAL A 217 7.49 -26.14 -13.33
C VAL A 217 6.98 -26.34 -14.77
N SER A 218 5.98 -27.19 -14.99
CA SER A 218 5.28 -27.29 -16.28
C SER A 218 3.78 -27.53 -16.12
N ARG A 219 3.01 -27.36 -17.20
CA ARG A 219 1.58 -27.67 -17.27
C ARG A 219 1.21 -28.29 -18.62
N THR A 220 0.12 -29.05 -18.67
CA THR A 220 -0.42 -29.61 -19.92
C THR A 220 -1.84 -29.13 -20.25
N THR A 221 -2.42 -28.32 -19.35
CA THR A 221 -3.83 -27.88 -19.34
C THR A 221 -4.12 -26.64 -20.19
N PHE A 222 -3.10 -25.92 -20.65
CA PHE A 222 -3.23 -24.76 -21.53
C PHE A 222 -2.12 -24.72 -22.58
N SER A 223 -2.32 -23.95 -23.65
CA SER A 223 -1.41 -23.95 -24.79
C SER A 223 -0.51 -22.72 -24.88
N TRP A 224 -0.96 -21.59 -24.33
CA TRP A 224 -0.26 -20.30 -24.37
C TRP A 224 0.92 -20.21 -23.39
N GLY A 225 2.13 -20.44 -23.90
CA GLY A 225 3.39 -20.32 -23.18
C GLY A 225 4.56 -21.02 -23.88
N VAL A 226 5.76 -20.92 -23.29
CA VAL A 226 6.98 -21.55 -23.84
C VAL A 226 6.87 -23.07 -23.78
N LYS A 227 7.06 -23.75 -24.90
CA LYS A 227 7.00 -25.22 -24.95
C LYS A 227 8.29 -25.84 -24.41
N VAL A 228 8.16 -26.99 -23.72
CA VAL A 228 9.33 -27.83 -23.38
C VAL A 228 9.84 -28.49 -24.67
N PRO A 229 11.09 -28.21 -25.13
CA PRO A 229 11.58 -28.71 -26.42
C PRO A 229 11.53 -30.23 -26.58
N SER A 230 11.95 -30.97 -25.54
CA SER A 230 11.98 -32.44 -25.54
C SER A 230 10.60 -33.08 -25.34
N ASN A 231 9.61 -32.33 -24.83
CA ASN A 231 8.24 -32.81 -24.63
C ASN A 231 7.21 -31.68 -24.89
N PRO A 232 6.90 -31.36 -26.16
CA PRO A 232 6.09 -30.19 -26.53
C PRO A 232 4.63 -30.21 -26.05
N LYS A 233 4.15 -31.33 -25.49
CA LYS A 233 2.87 -31.40 -24.78
C LYS A 233 2.87 -30.49 -23.55
N HIS A 234 4.04 -30.30 -22.93
CA HIS A 234 4.21 -29.46 -21.75
C HIS A 234 4.52 -28.01 -22.13
N VAL A 235 3.89 -27.11 -21.40
CA VAL A 235 4.21 -25.68 -21.35
C VAL A 235 5.00 -25.41 -20.08
N ILE A 236 6.11 -24.69 -20.20
CA ILE A 236 6.93 -24.25 -19.07
C ILE A 236 6.09 -23.29 -18.23
N TYR A 237 6.01 -23.55 -16.93
CA TYR A 237 5.18 -22.78 -16.01
C TYR A 237 5.88 -21.50 -15.56
N VAL A 238 5.08 -20.58 -15.01
CA VAL A 238 5.44 -19.18 -14.72
C VAL A 238 6.74 -19.00 -13.95
N TRP A 239 7.15 -19.96 -13.10
CA TRP A 239 8.34 -19.81 -12.27
C TRP A 239 9.63 -19.67 -13.08
N ILE A 240 9.89 -20.56 -14.04
CA ILE A 240 11.13 -20.49 -14.82
C ILE A 240 11.03 -19.36 -15.84
N ASP A 241 9.87 -19.25 -16.49
CA ASP A 241 9.58 -18.26 -17.53
C ASP A 241 9.73 -16.83 -17.00
N ALA A 242 8.88 -16.46 -16.03
CA ALA A 242 8.88 -15.11 -15.49
C ALA A 242 10.19 -14.76 -14.78
N LEU A 243 10.78 -15.63 -13.95
CA LEU A 243 11.99 -15.28 -13.20
C LEU A 243 13.24 -15.14 -14.09
N ALA A 244 13.30 -15.86 -15.22
CA ALA A 244 14.41 -15.72 -16.17
C ALA A 244 14.44 -14.35 -16.88
N ASN A 245 13.38 -13.54 -16.78
CA ASN A 245 13.34 -12.19 -17.39
C ASN A 245 14.56 -11.35 -16.97
N TYR A 246 15.01 -11.48 -15.71
CA TYR A 246 16.08 -10.66 -15.15
C TYR A 246 17.45 -10.90 -15.79
N ILE A 247 17.70 -12.10 -16.31
CA ILE A 247 18.95 -12.42 -17.01
C ILE A 247 18.80 -12.39 -18.53
N THR A 248 17.63 -12.79 -19.04
CA THR A 248 17.34 -12.77 -20.49
C THR A 248 17.24 -11.35 -21.03
N ALA A 249 16.71 -10.40 -20.24
CA ALA A 249 16.72 -8.99 -20.61
C ALA A 249 18.13 -8.42 -20.79
N LEU A 250 19.12 -9.00 -20.11
CA LEU A 250 20.54 -8.64 -20.26
C LEU A 250 21.26 -9.44 -21.36
N GLY A 251 20.57 -10.36 -22.04
CA GLY A 251 21.14 -11.14 -23.14
C GLY A 251 21.76 -12.48 -22.75
N TYR A 252 21.56 -12.95 -21.50
CA TYR A 252 22.03 -14.28 -21.07
C TYR A 252 21.59 -15.38 -22.03
N GLY A 253 22.51 -16.28 -22.38
CA GLY A 253 22.24 -17.40 -23.29
C GLY A 253 22.14 -17.01 -24.77
N THR A 254 22.43 -15.76 -25.12
CA THR A 254 22.47 -15.28 -26.51
C THR A 254 23.92 -14.95 -26.94
N ASN A 255 24.10 -14.57 -28.21
CA ASN A 255 25.40 -14.10 -28.71
C ASN A 255 25.70 -12.65 -28.32
N ASP A 256 24.72 -11.92 -27.79
CA ASP A 256 24.83 -10.53 -27.35
C ASP A 256 24.53 -10.48 -25.84
N ASP A 257 25.53 -10.86 -25.03
CA ASP A 257 25.44 -10.96 -23.57
C ASP A 257 26.26 -9.87 -22.84
N GLU A 258 26.65 -8.80 -23.53
CA GLU A 258 27.50 -7.74 -22.97
C GLU A 258 26.89 -7.13 -21.71
N ASN A 259 25.58 -6.88 -21.73
CA ASN A 259 24.85 -6.36 -20.57
C ASN A 259 24.80 -7.38 -19.43
N PHE A 260 24.69 -8.67 -19.73
CA PHE A 260 24.70 -9.73 -18.71
C PHE A 260 26.04 -9.77 -17.99
N GLN A 261 27.14 -9.76 -18.74
CA GLN A 261 28.50 -9.76 -18.17
C GLN A 261 28.80 -8.50 -17.34
N LYS A 262 28.14 -7.38 -17.67
CA LYS A 262 28.38 -6.07 -17.04
C LYS A 262 27.51 -5.81 -15.80
N TYR A 263 26.23 -6.20 -15.85
CA TYR A 263 25.22 -5.80 -14.88
C TYR A 263 24.75 -6.94 -13.97
N TRP A 264 24.93 -8.21 -14.35
CA TRP A 264 24.54 -9.34 -13.49
C TRP A 264 25.62 -9.62 -12.42
N PRO A 265 25.26 -9.85 -11.15
CA PRO A 265 23.91 -9.97 -10.60
C PRO A 265 23.24 -8.62 -10.29
N ALA A 266 21.90 -8.62 -10.28
CA ALA A 266 21.12 -7.45 -9.89
C ALA A 266 21.53 -6.93 -8.51
N ASP A 267 21.75 -5.62 -8.40
CA ASP A 267 21.95 -4.96 -7.13
C ASP A 267 20.66 -4.98 -6.31
N VAL A 268 19.51 -4.82 -6.98
CA VAL A 268 18.20 -4.76 -6.33
C VAL A 268 17.13 -5.38 -7.22
N HIS A 269 16.43 -6.39 -6.69
CA HIS A 269 15.07 -6.73 -7.13
C HIS A 269 14.07 -6.10 -6.18
N MET A 270 13.28 -5.14 -6.64
CA MET A 270 12.21 -4.55 -5.84
C MET A 270 10.90 -5.23 -6.19
N VAL A 271 10.23 -5.80 -5.20
CA VAL A 271 9.04 -6.64 -5.40
C VAL A 271 8.00 -6.41 -4.31
N GLY A 272 6.73 -6.68 -4.63
CA GLY A 272 5.66 -6.71 -3.63
C GLY A 272 5.80 -7.90 -2.68
N LYS A 273 5.36 -7.74 -1.43
CA LYS A 273 5.44 -8.77 -0.38
C LYS A 273 4.88 -10.14 -0.80
N GLU A 274 3.87 -10.16 -1.67
CA GLU A 274 3.20 -11.37 -2.16
C GLU A 274 4.08 -12.26 -3.04
N ILE A 275 5.11 -11.69 -3.68
CA ILE A 275 6.03 -12.41 -4.57
C ILE A 275 7.46 -12.50 -4.02
N VAL A 276 7.71 -12.03 -2.78
CA VAL A 276 9.03 -12.12 -2.13
C VAL A 276 9.50 -13.57 -2.05
N ARG A 277 8.59 -14.52 -1.78
CA ARG A 277 8.90 -15.95 -1.74
C ARG A 277 9.56 -16.43 -3.03
N PHE A 278 9.04 -16.01 -4.18
CA PHE A 278 9.56 -16.43 -5.48
C PHE A 278 10.96 -15.88 -5.73
N HIS A 279 11.22 -14.65 -5.28
CA HIS A 279 12.49 -13.94 -5.52
C HIS A 279 13.57 -14.28 -4.50
N THR A 280 13.20 -14.82 -3.35
CA THR A 280 14.14 -15.20 -2.28
C THR A 280 14.38 -16.70 -2.24
N ILE A 281 13.39 -17.53 -2.59
CA ILE A 281 13.55 -18.99 -2.56
C ILE A 281 13.73 -19.55 -3.98
N TYR A 282 12.74 -19.36 -4.87
CA TYR A 282 12.72 -20.07 -6.16
C TYR A 282 13.83 -19.56 -7.08
N TRP A 283 13.91 -18.25 -7.22
CA TRP A 283 14.89 -17.63 -8.10
C TRP A 283 16.33 -17.92 -7.69
N PRO A 284 16.73 -17.77 -6.41
CA PRO A 284 18.08 -18.12 -5.99
C PRO A 284 18.40 -19.61 -6.17
N ILE A 285 17.45 -20.50 -5.92
CA ILE A 285 17.65 -21.94 -6.16
C ILE A 285 17.86 -22.24 -7.65
N MET A 286 17.07 -21.64 -8.54
CA MET A 286 17.24 -21.78 -9.99
C MET A 286 18.61 -21.24 -10.44
N LEU A 287 19.04 -20.09 -9.90
CA LEU A 287 20.38 -19.53 -10.17
C LEU A 287 21.50 -20.44 -9.65
N MET A 288 21.34 -21.05 -8.47
CA MET A 288 22.30 -22.03 -7.94
C MET A 288 22.42 -23.29 -8.83
N ALA A 289 21.33 -23.73 -9.46
CA ALA A 289 21.33 -24.83 -10.42
C ALA A 289 21.95 -24.44 -11.78
N LEU A 290 21.79 -23.17 -12.17
CA LEU A 290 22.46 -22.57 -13.33
C LEU A 290 23.95 -22.24 -13.08
N ASP A 291 24.40 -22.34 -11.84
CA ASP A 291 25.74 -21.92 -11.39
C ASP A 291 26.01 -20.42 -11.68
N LEU A 292 25.02 -19.58 -11.38
CA LEU A 292 25.07 -18.13 -11.56
C LEU A 292 25.13 -17.40 -10.21
N PRO A 293 25.74 -16.20 -10.17
CA PRO A 293 25.72 -15.39 -8.95
C PRO A 293 24.30 -14.94 -8.61
N LEU A 294 24.04 -14.81 -7.32
CA LEU A 294 22.76 -14.41 -6.76
C LEU A 294 22.61 -12.88 -6.71
N PRO A 295 21.37 -12.35 -6.76
CA PRO A 295 21.12 -10.93 -6.57
C PRO A 295 21.67 -10.45 -5.22
N LYS A 296 22.11 -9.18 -5.16
CA LYS A 296 22.68 -8.61 -3.93
C LYS A 296 21.60 -8.28 -2.90
N LYS A 297 20.42 -7.85 -3.35
CA LYS A 297 19.28 -7.50 -2.50
C LYS A 297 17.95 -7.81 -3.17
N VAL A 298 17.01 -8.37 -2.42
CA VAL A 298 15.58 -8.43 -2.72
C VAL A 298 14.85 -7.54 -1.71
N PHE A 299 14.23 -6.48 -2.19
CA PHE A 299 13.47 -5.54 -1.36
C PHE A 299 11.96 -5.79 -1.52
N GLY A 300 11.33 -6.33 -0.48
CA GLY A 300 9.92 -6.66 -0.40
C GLY A 300 9.08 -5.54 0.21
N HIS A 301 8.52 -4.64 -0.62
CA HIS A 301 7.66 -3.56 -0.14
C HIS A 301 6.25 -4.07 0.20
N GLY A 302 5.51 -3.32 1.04
CA GLY A 302 4.11 -3.62 1.33
C GLY A 302 3.16 -3.21 0.20
N TRP A 303 1.88 -3.50 0.39
CA TRP A 303 0.84 -3.11 -0.55
C TRP A 303 0.48 -1.64 -0.43
N LEU A 304 0.07 -1.05 -1.55
CA LEU A 304 -0.74 0.15 -1.55
C LEU A 304 -2.22 -0.28 -1.55
N LEU A 305 -2.91 0.01 -0.46
CA LEU A 305 -4.28 -0.38 -0.18
C LEU A 305 -5.22 0.82 -0.28
N MET A 306 -6.51 0.56 -0.36
CA MET A 306 -7.58 1.51 -0.07
C MET A 306 -8.07 1.31 1.36
N LYS A 307 -8.91 2.21 1.88
CA LYS A 307 -9.51 2.07 3.23
C LYS A 307 -10.28 0.73 3.40
N ASP A 308 -10.86 0.22 2.31
CA ASP A 308 -11.60 -1.06 2.24
C ASP A 308 -10.73 -2.26 1.81
N GLY A 309 -9.40 -2.11 1.87
CA GLY A 309 -8.42 -3.16 1.61
C GLY A 309 -7.81 -3.10 0.21
N LYS A 310 -7.48 -4.27 -0.37
CA LYS A 310 -6.75 -4.35 -1.66
C LYS A 310 -7.57 -3.74 -2.81
N MET A 311 -6.90 -2.99 -3.68
CA MET A 311 -7.49 -2.47 -4.93
C MET A 311 -7.91 -3.63 -5.85
N SER A 312 -9.17 -3.63 -6.30
CA SER A 312 -9.64 -4.56 -7.33
C SER A 312 -10.76 -3.95 -8.17
N LYS A 313 -10.82 -4.34 -9.44
CA LYS A 313 -11.89 -3.89 -10.36
C LYS A 313 -13.27 -4.30 -9.85
N SER A 314 -13.40 -5.48 -9.26
CA SER A 314 -14.66 -5.99 -8.72
C SER A 314 -15.19 -5.17 -7.54
N LYS A 315 -14.31 -4.55 -6.75
CA LYS A 315 -14.67 -3.63 -5.66
C LYS A 315 -14.93 -2.19 -6.13
N GLY A 316 -14.59 -1.86 -7.38
CA GLY A 316 -14.68 -0.49 -7.89
C GLY A 316 -13.70 0.50 -7.26
N ASN A 317 -12.84 0.07 -6.35
CA ASN A 317 -11.94 0.94 -5.59
C ASN A 317 -10.58 1.19 -6.29
N VAL A 318 -10.49 0.98 -7.61
CA VAL A 318 -9.24 1.10 -8.36
C VAL A 318 -8.95 2.56 -8.71
N VAL A 319 -7.77 3.03 -8.35
CA VAL A 319 -7.25 4.34 -8.76
C VAL A 319 -6.26 4.15 -9.91
N TYR A 320 -6.53 4.78 -11.05
CA TYR A 320 -5.63 4.76 -12.21
C TYR A 320 -4.64 5.93 -12.16
N PRO A 321 -3.34 5.75 -12.44
CA PRO A 321 -2.37 6.83 -12.38
C PRO A 321 -2.70 7.99 -13.34
N GLU A 322 -3.26 7.69 -14.51
CA GLU A 322 -3.48 8.67 -15.58
C GLU A 322 -4.40 9.81 -15.18
N MET A 323 -5.46 9.52 -14.41
CA MET A 323 -6.41 10.53 -13.94
C MET A 323 -5.75 11.50 -12.94
N LEU A 324 -4.87 11.00 -12.08
CA LEU A 324 -4.17 11.82 -11.10
C LEU A 324 -3.13 12.71 -11.81
N VAL A 325 -2.40 12.15 -12.78
CA VAL A 325 -1.41 12.90 -13.55
C VAL A 325 -2.06 14.00 -14.40
N GLU A 326 -3.19 13.71 -15.05
CA GLU A 326 -3.89 14.68 -15.90
C GLU A 326 -4.43 15.87 -15.10
N ARG A 327 -4.97 15.63 -13.90
CA ARG A 327 -5.58 16.68 -13.10
C ARG A 327 -4.60 17.40 -12.17
N TYR A 328 -3.67 16.67 -11.55
CA TYR A 328 -2.79 17.20 -10.49
C TYR A 328 -1.32 17.32 -10.90
N GLY A 329 -0.94 16.81 -12.07
CA GLY A 329 0.43 16.77 -12.55
C GLY A 329 1.22 15.56 -12.03
N LEU A 330 2.27 15.19 -12.78
CA LEU A 330 3.07 14.00 -12.51
C LEU A 330 3.78 14.06 -11.15
N ASP A 331 4.39 15.18 -10.81
CA ASP A 331 5.14 15.33 -9.57
C ASP A 331 4.27 15.18 -8.32
N ALA A 332 2.99 15.57 -8.37
CA ALA A 332 2.06 15.36 -7.26
C ALA A 332 1.88 13.87 -6.95
N LEU A 333 1.66 13.05 -8.00
CA LEU A 333 1.56 11.59 -7.87
C LEU A 333 2.86 10.97 -7.37
N ARG A 334 3.99 11.33 -7.99
CA ARG A 334 5.30 10.77 -7.62
C ARG A 334 5.67 11.13 -6.19
N TYR A 335 5.46 12.39 -5.79
CA TYR A 335 5.68 12.85 -4.43
C TYR A 335 4.85 12.04 -3.43
N TYR A 336 3.53 11.96 -3.65
CA TYR A 336 2.64 11.27 -2.73
C TYR A 336 3.05 9.81 -2.50
N LEU A 337 3.31 9.08 -3.59
CA LEU A 337 3.67 7.66 -3.53
C LEU A 337 5.00 7.42 -2.79
N MET A 338 5.99 8.30 -2.96
CA MET A 338 7.28 8.18 -2.27
C MET A 338 7.26 8.75 -0.85
N ARG A 339 6.35 9.70 -0.55
CA ARG A 339 6.31 10.43 0.72
C ARG A 339 5.40 9.79 1.76
N GLU A 340 4.22 9.33 1.35
CA GLU A 340 3.19 8.85 2.28
C GLU A 340 3.43 7.40 2.68
N VAL A 341 3.89 6.57 1.73
CA VAL A 341 4.08 5.14 1.96
C VAL A 341 5.44 4.87 2.61
N ALA A 342 5.44 4.25 3.79
CA ALA A 342 6.64 3.72 4.41
C ALA A 342 7.01 2.38 3.76
N PHE A 343 8.09 2.35 2.99
CA PHE A 343 8.57 1.14 2.32
C PHE A 343 8.90 0.05 3.34
N GLY A 344 8.38 -1.17 3.09
CA GLY A 344 8.44 -2.31 4.01
C GLY A 344 7.13 -2.59 4.76
N SER A 345 6.24 -1.59 4.83
CA SER A 345 4.90 -1.69 5.41
C SER A 345 3.82 -1.48 4.33
N ASP A 346 2.59 -1.89 4.63
CA ASP A 346 1.45 -1.53 3.79
C ASP A 346 1.12 -0.03 3.98
N GLY A 347 0.80 0.65 2.88
CA GLY A 347 0.30 2.02 2.87
C GLY A 347 -1.17 2.06 2.45
N VAL A 348 -1.90 3.07 2.89
CA VAL A 348 -3.29 3.30 2.47
C VAL A 348 -3.33 4.56 1.62
N PHE A 349 -3.86 4.45 0.40
CA PHE A 349 -4.22 5.59 -0.43
C PHE A 349 -5.57 6.14 0.03
N ALA A 350 -5.58 7.43 0.37
CA ALA A 350 -6.77 8.19 0.69
C ALA A 350 -6.78 9.46 -0.16
N PRO A 351 -7.87 9.78 -0.88
CA PRO A 351 -7.98 11.01 -1.66
C PRO A 351 -7.69 12.27 -0.84
N GLU A 352 -8.14 12.29 0.42
CA GLU A 352 -7.94 13.41 1.33
C GLU A 352 -6.46 13.63 1.62
N ASP A 353 -5.73 12.55 1.91
CA ASP A 353 -4.29 12.60 2.16
C ASP A 353 -3.53 13.04 0.91
N PHE A 354 -3.96 12.58 -0.28
CA PHE A 354 -3.36 13.00 -1.54
C PHE A 354 -3.48 14.52 -1.75
N VAL A 355 -4.70 15.06 -1.71
CA VAL A 355 -4.94 16.49 -1.91
C VAL A 355 -4.28 17.33 -0.81
N SER A 356 -4.33 16.85 0.44
CA SER A 356 -3.65 17.46 1.59
C SER A 356 -2.15 17.58 1.37
N ARG A 357 -1.47 16.52 0.91
CA ARG A 357 -0.02 16.56 0.61
C ARG A 357 0.31 17.53 -0.52
N VAL A 358 -0.50 17.58 -1.57
CA VAL A 358 -0.28 18.54 -2.66
C VAL A 358 -0.40 19.98 -2.14
N ASN A 359 -1.42 20.27 -1.34
CA ASN A 359 -1.64 21.60 -0.80
C ASN A 359 -0.58 22.02 0.22
N TYR A 360 -0.37 21.22 1.27
CA TYR A 360 0.50 21.61 2.37
C TYR A 360 1.98 21.53 2.01
N ASP A 361 2.42 20.39 1.49
CA ASP A 361 3.85 20.14 1.29
C ASP A 361 4.34 20.84 0.02
N LEU A 362 3.66 20.64 -1.11
CA LEU A 362 4.11 21.10 -2.43
C LEU A 362 3.74 22.56 -2.70
N ALA A 363 2.47 22.93 -2.57
CA ALA A 363 2.02 24.29 -2.87
C ALA A 363 2.38 25.29 -1.76
N ASN A 364 2.10 24.95 -0.50
CA ASN A 364 2.20 25.89 0.61
C ASN A 364 3.59 25.99 1.24
N ASP A 365 4.37 24.92 1.31
CA ASP A 365 5.71 24.98 1.89
C ASP A 365 6.74 25.32 0.78
N LEU A 366 6.99 24.39 -0.14
CA LEU A 366 7.97 24.53 -1.21
C LEU A 366 7.60 25.65 -2.21
N GLY A 367 6.37 25.63 -2.72
CA GLY A 367 5.89 26.59 -3.71
C GLY A 367 5.88 28.03 -3.20
N ASN A 368 5.47 28.26 -1.95
CA ASN A 368 5.53 29.59 -1.35
C ASN A 368 6.96 30.03 -1.05
N LEU A 369 7.85 29.13 -0.60
CA LEU A 369 9.26 29.45 -0.34
C LEU A 369 9.94 30.01 -1.60
N LEU A 370 9.78 29.31 -2.73
CA LEU A 370 10.32 29.75 -4.02
C LEU A 370 9.77 31.12 -4.43
N ASN A 371 8.44 31.27 -4.41
CA ASN A 371 7.79 32.52 -4.84
C ASN A 371 8.20 33.72 -3.95
N ARG A 372 8.26 33.54 -2.63
CA ARG A 372 8.72 34.58 -1.69
C ARG A 372 10.17 34.97 -1.99
N THR A 373 11.04 33.98 -2.17
CA THR A 373 12.47 34.21 -2.42
C THR A 373 12.70 34.98 -3.71
N VAL A 374 12.13 34.51 -4.82
CA VAL A 374 12.23 35.18 -6.13
C VAL A 374 11.64 36.61 -6.07
N ALA A 375 10.49 36.80 -5.41
CA ALA A 375 9.90 38.12 -5.27
C ALA A 375 10.77 39.09 -4.45
N MET A 376 11.37 38.62 -3.36
CA MET A 376 12.26 39.44 -2.52
C MET A 376 13.56 39.79 -3.24
N ILE A 377 14.17 38.86 -3.98
CA ILE A 377 15.36 39.12 -4.80
C ILE A 377 15.06 40.17 -5.88
N ASN A 378 13.92 40.02 -6.58
CA ASN A 378 13.46 41.02 -7.55
C ASN A 378 13.26 42.40 -6.90
N LYS A 379 12.66 42.44 -5.71
CA LYS A 379 12.31 43.69 -5.01
C LYS A 379 13.51 44.42 -4.43
N TYR A 380 14.48 43.70 -3.86
CA TYR A 380 15.54 44.30 -3.05
C TYR A 380 16.90 44.37 -3.78
N PHE A 381 17.09 43.56 -4.82
CA PHE A 381 18.34 43.45 -5.58
C PHE A 381 18.14 43.46 -7.10
N ASP A 382 17.00 43.98 -7.57
CA ASP A 382 16.68 44.11 -9.00
C ASP A 382 16.82 42.79 -9.78
N GLY A 383 16.50 41.68 -9.11
CA GLY A 383 16.55 40.33 -9.67
C GLY A 383 17.92 39.67 -9.60
N LYS A 384 18.98 40.39 -9.19
CA LYS A 384 20.33 39.83 -9.06
C LYS A 384 20.47 39.08 -7.74
N VAL A 385 20.88 37.82 -7.81
CA VAL A 385 21.20 37.05 -6.60
C VAL A 385 22.49 37.62 -6.00
N PRO A 386 22.49 38.07 -4.74
CA PRO A 386 23.71 38.61 -4.12
C PRO A 386 24.77 37.52 -3.93
N THR A 387 26.02 37.85 -4.18
CA THR A 387 27.17 37.01 -3.82
C THR A 387 27.56 37.31 -2.38
N VAL A 388 27.51 36.31 -1.50
CA VAL A 388 27.95 36.44 -0.11
C VAL A 388 28.92 35.33 0.23
N ASN A 389 30.10 35.70 0.72
CA ASN A 389 31.11 34.76 1.19
C ASN A 389 30.97 34.58 2.71
N GLY A 390 30.47 33.42 3.13
CA GLY A 390 30.45 33.00 4.53
C GLY A 390 29.16 33.33 5.28
N VAL A 391 29.22 33.15 6.59
CA VAL A 391 28.15 33.33 7.56
C VAL A 391 28.20 34.75 8.13
N ILE A 392 27.10 35.49 8.07
CA ILE A 392 27.03 36.85 8.65
C ILE A 392 26.38 36.84 10.03
N ASN A 393 25.35 36.02 10.23
CA ASN A 393 24.62 35.90 11.49
C ASN A 393 24.48 34.44 11.95
N LYS A 394 23.91 34.23 13.13
CA LYS A 394 23.73 32.89 13.69
C LYS A 394 22.75 32.06 12.85
N GLU A 395 21.69 32.69 12.38
CA GLU A 395 20.63 32.05 11.61
C GLU A 395 21.15 31.48 10.27
N ASP A 396 22.14 32.15 9.65
CA ASP A 396 22.87 31.70 8.46
C ASP A 396 23.62 30.39 8.77
N ALA A 397 24.39 30.35 9.87
CA ALA A 397 25.13 29.16 10.30
C ALA A 397 24.18 27.99 10.58
N ASP A 398 23.12 28.23 11.35
CA ASP A 398 22.13 27.21 11.72
C ASP A 398 21.47 26.60 10.46
N LEU A 399 21.22 27.40 9.42
CA LEU A 399 20.64 26.93 8.16
C LEU A 399 21.66 26.11 7.33
N GLN A 400 22.91 26.56 7.24
CA GLN A 400 23.98 25.82 6.53
C GLN A 400 24.30 24.48 7.21
N GLU A 401 24.41 24.46 8.53
CA GLU A 401 24.66 23.25 9.32
C GLU A 401 23.52 22.24 9.15
N LEU A 402 22.27 22.71 9.22
CA LEU A 402 21.11 21.84 8.98
C LEU A 402 21.12 21.28 7.55
N ALA A 403 21.43 22.10 6.55
CA ALA A 403 21.48 21.62 5.18
C ALA A 403 22.52 20.52 4.98
N ALA A 404 23.72 20.67 5.56
CA ALA A 404 24.75 19.64 5.53
C ALA A 404 24.27 18.33 6.17
N SER A 405 23.63 18.40 7.33
CA SER A 405 23.03 17.22 7.99
C SER A 405 21.91 16.60 7.15
N VAL A 406 21.03 17.41 6.55
CA VAL A 406 19.94 16.92 5.70
C VAL A 406 20.48 16.20 4.46
N ILE A 407 21.55 16.69 3.84
CA ILE A 407 22.18 16.03 2.69
C ILE A 407 22.69 14.64 3.10
N GLN A 408 23.39 14.54 4.23
CA GLN A 408 23.89 13.27 4.75
C GLN A 408 22.73 12.29 5.07
N ASP A 409 21.76 12.74 5.87
CA ASP A 409 20.62 11.92 6.28
C ASP A 409 19.78 11.46 5.07
N TYR A 410 19.66 12.31 4.05
CA TYR A 410 19.00 12.00 2.80
C TYR A 410 19.72 10.85 2.07
N GLN A 411 21.05 10.93 1.94
CA GLN A 411 21.83 9.87 1.29
C GLN A 411 21.70 8.55 2.03
N GLU A 412 21.82 8.57 3.36
CA GLU A 412 21.65 7.37 4.20
C GLU A 412 20.27 6.73 4.00
N SER A 413 19.21 7.55 4.02
CA SER A 413 17.83 7.08 3.80
C SER A 413 17.64 6.51 2.38
N MET A 414 18.18 7.17 1.36
CA MET A 414 18.11 6.72 -0.03
C MET A 414 18.83 5.39 -0.24
N GLU A 415 20.04 5.21 0.31
CA GLU A 415 20.77 3.93 0.21
C GLU A 415 20.02 2.75 0.84
N GLN A 416 19.17 3.03 1.85
CA GLN A 416 18.29 2.04 2.48
C GLN A 416 16.90 1.93 1.85
N MET A 417 16.63 2.66 0.75
CA MET A 417 15.32 2.71 0.08
C MET A 417 14.20 3.26 0.97
N GLU A 418 14.54 4.06 1.97
CA GLU A 418 13.59 4.75 2.84
C GLU A 418 13.16 6.10 2.22
N PHE A 419 12.55 6.06 1.03
CA PHE A 419 12.22 7.26 0.25
C PHE A 419 11.37 8.27 1.03
N SER A 420 10.41 7.77 1.84
CA SER A 420 9.58 8.62 2.71
C SER A 420 10.42 9.39 3.72
N ASN A 421 11.42 8.74 4.34
CA ASN A 421 12.32 9.37 5.30
C ASN A 421 13.24 10.37 4.60
N ALA A 422 13.80 10.01 3.44
CA ALA A 422 14.61 10.91 2.63
C ALA A 422 13.85 12.22 2.30
N LEU A 423 12.59 12.11 1.84
CA LEU A 423 11.76 13.28 1.54
C LEU A 423 11.40 14.09 2.80
N LYS A 424 11.13 13.45 3.95
CA LYS A 424 10.92 14.16 5.23
C LYS A 424 12.13 15.02 5.62
N LYS A 425 13.36 14.53 5.36
CA LYS A 425 14.60 15.30 5.62
C LYS A 425 14.68 16.53 4.73
N VAL A 426 14.36 16.39 3.44
CA VAL A 426 14.28 17.54 2.52
C VAL A 426 13.24 18.56 3.01
N TRP A 427 12.06 18.10 3.44
CA TRP A 427 11.04 19.00 3.98
C TRP A 427 11.45 19.69 5.29
N THR A 428 12.27 19.05 6.11
CA THR A 428 12.85 19.70 7.30
C THR A 428 13.67 20.94 6.92
N LEU A 429 14.45 20.85 5.83
CA LEU A 429 15.20 22.00 5.29
C LEU A 429 14.27 23.08 4.71
N ILE A 430 13.24 22.68 3.96
CA ILE A 430 12.25 23.62 3.39
C ILE A 430 11.55 24.40 4.51
N SER A 431 11.01 23.71 5.52
CA SER A 431 10.32 24.37 6.63
C SER A 431 11.28 25.25 7.45
N ARG A 432 12.55 24.84 7.64
CA ARG A 432 13.57 25.69 8.28
C ARG A 432 13.83 26.96 7.48
N ALA A 433 13.88 26.89 6.15
CA ALA A 433 14.09 28.03 5.29
C ALA A 433 12.91 29.01 5.31
N ASN A 434 11.67 28.51 5.38
CA ASN A 434 10.50 29.36 5.61
C ASN A 434 10.60 30.07 6.97
N LYS A 435 10.95 29.36 8.05
CA LYS A 435 11.18 29.95 9.37
C LYS A 435 12.32 30.98 9.37
N TYR A 436 13.38 30.73 8.60
CA TYR A 436 14.52 31.63 8.45
C TYR A 436 14.10 32.99 7.88
N ILE A 437 13.15 33.03 6.94
CA ILE A 437 12.57 34.30 6.46
C ILE A 437 11.87 35.04 7.60
N ASP A 438 11.13 34.33 8.44
CA ASP A 438 10.34 34.93 9.51
C ASP A 438 11.23 35.45 10.66
N GLU A 439 12.34 34.77 10.94
CA GLU A 439 13.36 35.16 11.93
C GLU A 439 14.19 36.36 11.47
N THR A 440 14.64 36.36 10.21
CA THR A 440 15.53 37.40 9.66
C THR A 440 14.78 38.66 9.22
N GLN A 441 13.47 38.56 9.00
CA GLN A 441 12.58 39.66 8.64
C GLN A 441 13.14 40.56 7.52
N PRO A 442 13.33 40.05 6.27
CA PRO A 442 13.95 40.79 5.17
C PRO A 442 13.32 42.17 4.89
N TRP A 443 12.01 42.29 5.13
CA TRP A 443 11.26 43.54 4.96
C TRP A 443 11.60 44.63 5.98
N ILE A 444 12.21 44.27 7.12
CA ILE A 444 12.76 45.21 8.09
C ILE A 444 14.21 45.54 7.71
N LEU A 445 15.03 44.53 7.40
CA LEU A 445 16.42 44.75 6.97
C LEU A 445 16.50 45.68 5.75
N ALA A 446 15.56 45.56 4.80
CA ALA A 446 15.50 46.41 3.61
C ALA A 446 15.20 47.89 3.87
N LYS A 447 14.82 48.28 5.09
CA LYS A 447 14.57 49.68 5.45
C LYS A 447 15.80 50.40 5.98
N ASP A 448 16.88 49.67 6.25
CA ASP A 448 18.11 50.17 6.84
C ASP A 448 19.29 49.89 5.91
N GLU A 449 19.90 50.94 5.36
CA GLU A 449 21.02 50.80 4.42
C GLU A 449 22.25 50.16 5.08
N GLU A 450 22.46 50.34 6.39
CA GLU A 450 23.58 49.72 7.10
C GLU A 450 23.43 48.20 7.18
N LYS A 451 22.20 47.69 7.10
CA LYS A 451 21.87 46.25 7.12
C LYS A 451 21.79 45.61 5.75
N ARG A 452 22.16 46.35 4.69
CA ARG A 452 22.19 45.80 3.32
C ARG A 452 23.04 44.51 3.19
N PRO A 453 24.20 44.36 3.87
CA PRO A 453 24.95 43.10 3.86
C PRO A 453 24.18 41.92 4.47
N GLU A 454 23.47 42.13 5.59
CA GLU A 454 22.63 41.11 6.23
C GLU A 454 21.50 40.67 5.28
N LEU A 455 20.81 41.63 4.68
CA LEU A 455 19.76 41.33 3.70
C LEU A 455 20.29 40.56 2.49
N ALA A 456 21.50 40.89 2.01
CA ALA A 456 22.16 40.18 0.93
C ALA A 456 22.45 38.72 1.32
N SER A 457 22.92 38.48 2.56
CA SER A 457 23.14 37.14 3.10
C SER A 457 21.87 36.33 3.08
N VAL A 458 20.76 36.90 3.56
CA VAL A 458 19.46 36.22 3.61
C VAL A 458 18.99 35.78 2.23
N MET A 459 19.12 36.64 1.22
CA MET A 459 18.73 36.29 -0.15
C MET A 459 19.62 35.21 -0.75
N ALA A 460 20.94 35.28 -0.53
CA ALA A 460 21.89 34.29 -1.01
C ALA A 460 21.62 32.90 -0.40
N HIS A 461 21.42 32.82 0.92
CA HIS A 461 21.14 31.58 1.63
C HIS A 461 19.81 30.94 1.21
N LEU A 462 18.76 31.74 0.97
CA LEU A 462 17.48 31.23 0.48
C LEU A 462 17.58 30.68 -0.94
N ALA A 463 18.27 31.39 -1.85
CA ALA A 463 18.50 30.93 -3.21
C ALA A 463 19.31 29.63 -3.23
N GLU A 464 20.36 29.56 -2.41
CA GLU A 464 21.18 28.36 -2.27
C GLU A 464 20.38 27.19 -1.68
N THR A 465 19.57 27.43 -0.64
CA THR A 465 18.71 26.39 -0.06
C THR A 465 17.77 25.79 -1.12
N LEU A 466 17.15 26.63 -1.95
CA LEU A 466 16.24 26.17 -3.00
C LEU A 466 16.97 25.35 -4.07
N ARG A 467 18.22 25.69 -4.40
CA ARG A 467 19.07 24.91 -5.32
C ARG A 467 19.39 23.53 -4.74
N VAL A 468 19.77 23.46 -3.45
CA VAL A 468 19.99 22.19 -2.74
C VAL A 468 18.72 21.35 -2.74
N VAL A 469 17.59 21.93 -2.34
CA VAL A 469 16.28 21.26 -2.33
C VAL A 469 15.90 20.73 -3.72
N ALA A 470 16.04 21.53 -4.78
CA ALA A 470 15.77 21.09 -6.14
C ALA A 470 16.61 19.86 -6.52
N THR A 471 17.91 19.89 -6.18
CA THR A 471 18.84 18.80 -6.48
C THR A 471 18.47 17.51 -5.74
N LEU A 472 18.09 17.60 -4.46
CA LEU A 472 17.66 16.43 -3.66
C LEU A 472 16.29 15.87 -4.08
N LEU A 473 15.42 16.70 -4.66
CA LEU A 473 14.10 16.27 -5.13
C LEU A 473 14.13 15.62 -6.51
N GLN A 474 15.14 15.89 -7.35
CA GLN A 474 15.19 15.42 -8.74
C GLN A 474 15.11 13.90 -8.97
N PRO A 475 15.51 13.01 -8.04
CA PRO A 475 15.29 11.59 -8.24
C PRO A 475 13.80 11.24 -8.17
N CYS A 476 13.05 11.93 -7.31
CA CYS A 476 11.63 11.67 -7.08
C CYS A 476 10.73 12.51 -8.00
N LEU A 477 11.03 13.79 -8.21
CA LEU A 477 10.21 14.75 -8.97
C LEU A 477 10.92 15.11 -10.27
N THR A 478 10.24 15.01 -11.40
CA THR A 478 10.86 15.16 -12.72
C THR A 478 10.66 16.57 -13.32
N HIS A 479 9.69 17.35 -12.82
CA HIS A 479 9.37 18.67 -13.36
C HIS A 479 9.74 19.83 -12.40
N ALA A 480 9.39 19.73 -11.13
CA ALA A 480 9.49 20.79 -10.15
C ALA A 480 10.94 21.21 -9.88
N PRO A 481 11.92 20.30 -9.75
CA PRO A 481 13.33 20.67 -9.66
C PRO A 481 13.79 21.58 -10.79
N LYS A 482 13.44 21.24 -12.04
CA LYS A 482 13.76 22.05 -13.23
C LYS A 482 13.10 23.42 -13.20
N LYS A 483 11.82 23.47 -12.81
CA LYS A 483 11.10 24.74 -12.64
C LYS A 483 11.69 25.60 -11.51
N ILE A 484 12.19 25.00 -10.44
CA ILE A 484 12.85 25.72 -9.33
C ILE A 484 14.13 26.38 -9.85
N ILE A 485 15.03 25.62 -10.47
CA ILE A 485 16.31 26.16 -10.94
C ILE A 485 16.14 27.17 -12.09
N GLU A 486 15.16 26.97 -12.97
CA GLU A 486 14.80 27.94 -14.02
C GLU A 486 14.37 29.27 -13.38
N GLN A 487 13.52 29.23 -12.36
CA GLN A 487 13.09 30.44 -11.65
C GLN A 487 14.22 31.12 -10.87
N LEU A 488 15.22 30.36 -10.42
CA LEU A 488 16.45 30.88 -9.83
C LEU A 488 17.42 31.47 -10.87
N GLY A 489 17.17 31.27 -12.16
CA GLY A 489 18.03 31.76 -13.24
C GLY A 489 19.24 30.87 -13.55
N LEU A 490 19.19 29.60 -13.13
CA LEU A 490 20.27 28.62 -13.30
C LEU A 490 19.97 27.68 -14.49
N ASP A 491 21.02 27.15 -15.09
CA ASP A 491 20.91 26.07 -16.08
C ASP A 491 20.73 24.69 -15.41
N GLU A 492 20.10 23.74 -16.11
CA GLU A 492 19.85 22.39 -15.57
C GLU A 492 21.14 21.62 -15.26
N ALA A 493 22.15 21.72 -16.13
CA ALA A 493 23.35 20.91 -16.03
C ALA A 493 24.18 21.27 -14.79
N GLY A 494 24.34 22.55 -14.48
CA GLY A 494 25.04 23.03 -13.29
C GLY A 494 24.16 23.08 -12.04
N GLY A 495 22.91 23.53 -12.19
CA GLY A 495 22.00 23.79 -11.08
C GLY A 495 21.50 22.55 -10.34
N LEU A 496 21.48 21.39 -11.03
CA LEU A 496 21.04 20.10 -10.47
C LEU A 496 22.17 19.06 -10.37
N ALA A 497 23.42 19.46 -10.55
CA ALA A 497 24.55 18.53 -10.43
C ALA A 497 24.79 18.12 -8.97
N TRP A 498 25.03 16.82 -8.72
CA TRP A 498 25.25 16.31 -7.37
C TRP A 498 26.49 16.92 -6.71
N GLU A 499 27.56 17.11 -7.47
CA GLU A 499 28.82 17.73 -7.02
C GLU A 499 28.61 19.14 -6.46
N ASN A 500 27.56 19.84 -6.90
CA ASN A 500 27.22 21.17 -6.44
C ASN A 500 26.30 21.15 -5.22
N VAL A 501 25.76 20.01 -4.77
CA VAL A 501 24.79 19.93 -3.65
C VAL A 501 25.24 20.64 -2.37
N PRO A 502 26.50 20.59 -1.92
CA PRO A 502 26.93 21.33 -0.74
C PRO A 502 26.68 22.85 -0.88
N PHE A 503 26.43 23.52 0.24
CA PHE A 503 26.28 24.98 0.29
C PHE A 503 27.53 25.71 -0.18
N GLY A 504 27.32 26.88 -0.80
CA GLY A 504 28.38 27.78 -1.28
C GLY A 504 28.71 27.63 -2.76
N ASN A 505 27.91 26.87 -3.52
CA ASN A 505 28.14 26.62 -4.95
C ASN A 505 27.17 27.37 -5.87
N PHE A 506 26.48 28.41 -5.36
CA PHE A 506 25.60 29.24 -6.18
C PHE A 506 26.40 30.08 -7.19
N PRO A 507 26.12 30.03 -8.50
CA PRO A 507 26.86 30.81 -9.49
C PRO A 507 26.72 32.34 -9.31
N GLU A 508 27.85 33.04 -9.36
CA GLU A 508 27.89 34.51 -9.30
C GLU A 508 27.22 35.17 -10.51
N GLY A 509 26.66 36.37 -10.31
CA GLY A 509 26.06 37.16 -11.40
C GLY A 509 24.71 36.64 -11.90
N THR A 510 24.15 35.62 -11.26
CA THR A 510 22.85 35.03 -11.60
C THR A 510 21.71 36.03 -11.41
N THR A 511 20.75 36.00 -12.33
CA THR A 511 19.52 36.82 -12.27
C THR A 511 18.31 35.92 -12.27
N VAL A 512 17.46 36.01 -11.24
CA VAL A 512 16.21 35.26 -11.14
C VAL A 512 15.21 35.70 -12.20
N VAL A 513 14.18 34.88 -12.44
CA VAL A 513 13.09 35.30 -13.35
C VAL A 513 12.38 36.54 -12.81
N LYS A 514 11.91 37.40 -13.72
CA LYS A 514 11.25 38.67 -13.36
C LYS A 514 9.99 38.50 -12.50
N LYS A 515 9.30 37.37 -12.66
CA LYS A 515 8.09 37.04 -11.91
C LYS A 515 8.04 35.52 -11.70
N GLY A 516 8.08 35.10 -10.44
CA GLY A 516 7.89 33.70 -10.07
C GLY A 516 6.52 33.18 -10.51
N GLN A 517 6.48 31.91 -10.90
CA GLN A 517 5.25 31.22 -11.28
C GLN A 517 4.99 30.09 -10.28
N PRO A 518 3.77 29.96 -9.72
CA PRO A 518 3.42 28.81 -8.90
C PRO A 518 3.67 27.49 -9.66
N ILE A 519 4.47 26.61 -9.06
CA ILE A 519 4.78 25.29 -9.64
C ILE A 519 3.59 24.33 -9.45
N PHE A 520 2.96 24.40 -8.29
CA PHE A 520 1.83 23.58 -7.89
C PHE A 520 0.60 24.46 -7.65
N PRO A 521 -0.58 24.09 -8.17
CA PRO A 521 -1.82 24.80 -7.89
C PRO A 521 -2.24 24.57 -6.43
N ARG A 522 -3.00 25.51 -5.87
CA ARG A 522 -3.79 25.25 -4.65
C ARG A 522 -5.12 24.63 -5.07
N LEU A 523 -5.44 23.52 -4.42
CA LEU A 523 -6.60 22.69 -4.69
C LEU A 523 -7.69 22.96 -3.65
N ASP A 524 -8.95 22.95 -4.07
CA ASP A 524 -10.08 22.88 -3.16
C ASP A 524 -10.19 21.45 -2.63
N VAL A 525 -10.16 21.27 -1.30
CA VAL A 525 -10.07 19.92 -0.73
C VAL A 525 -11.33 19.11 -0.99
N GLU A 526 -12.51 19.74 -0.83
CA GLU A 526 -13.79 19.05 -0.98
C GLU A 526 -14.05 18.68 -2.44
N GLU A 527 -13.87 19.63 -3.36
CA GLU A 527 -14.07 19.40 -4.80
C GLU A 527 -13.14 18.30 -5.34
N GLU A 528 -11.87 18.32 -4.94
CA GLU A 528 -10.87 17.41 -5.49
C GLU A 528 -10.96 16.00 -4.90
N VAL A 529 -11.29 15.89 -3.61
CA VAL A 529 -11.59 14.58 -2.99
C VAL A 529 -12.80 13.93 -3.66
N GLU A 530 -13.86 14.71 -3.89
CA GLU A 530 -15.06 14.21 -4.56
C GLU A 530 -14.77 13.79 -6.00
N TYR A 531 -13.97 14.56 -6.73
CA TYR A 531 -13.52 14.16 -8.06
C TYR A 531 -12.76 12.83 -8.04
N ILE A 532 -11.76 12.66 -7.18
CA ILE A 532 -10.96 11.43 -7.13
C ILE A 532 -11.86 10.22 -6.83
N ARG A 533 -12.78 10.37 -5.87
CA ARG A 533 -13.77 9.32 -5.53
C ARG A 533 -14.65 8.99 -6.73
N SER A 534 -15.14 9.98 -7.48
CA SER A 534 -15.97 9.76 -8.68
C SER A 534 -15.24 9.00 -9.80
N GLN A 535 -13.91 9.08 -9.85
CA GLN A 535 -13.09 8.40 -10.86
C GLN A 535 -12.68 6.98 -10.45
N MET A 536 -12.76 6.66 -9.15
CA MET A 536 -12.65 5.29 -8.68
C MET A 536 -13.92 4.57 -9.13
N GLY A 537 -13.81 3.64 -10.09
CA GLY A 537 -14.91 3.03 -10.86
C GLY A 537 -15.95 2.21 -10.08
N GLY A 538 -16.12 2.45 -8.78
CA GLY A 538 -17.30 2.12 -8.04
C GLY A 538 -18.09 3.39 -7.81
N THR A 539 -19.41 3.29 -7.90
CA THR A 539 -20.16 3.68 -6.71
C THR A 539 -19.59 2.86 -5.55
N ALA A 540 -18.45 3.31 -5.00
CA ALA A 540 -18.52 3.58 -3.59
C ALA A 540 -19.79 4.42 -3.52
N ALA A 541 -20.87 3.79 -3.03
CA ALA A 541 -21.60 4.50 -2.02
C ALA A 541 -20.48 5.18 -1.25
N ALA A 542 -20.43 6.51 -1.33
CA ALA A 542 -19.91 7.20 -0.19
C ALA A 542 -20.44 6.38 1.00
N ASP A 543 -19.65 6.18 2.03
CA ASP A 543 -20.29 6.60 3.26
C ASP A 543 -20.84 8.03 3.04
N GLU A 544 -21.99 8.10 2.35
CA GLU A 544 -23.15 8.85 2.73
C GLU A 544 -23.41 8.36 4.17
N GLU A 545 -22.58 8.79 5.11
CA GLU A 545 -23.16 9.82 5.92
C GLU A 545 -23.48 10.96 4.93
N GLU A 546 -24.68 10.89 4.30
CA GLU A 546 -25.47 12.10 4.13
C GLU A 546 -25.16 12.84 5.40
N ALA A 547 -24.49 14.00 5.33
CA ALA A 547 -24.14 14.73 6.53
C ALA A 547 -25.40 14.75 7.37
N TRP A 548 -25.46 13.89 8.39
CA TRP A 548 -26.76 13.38 8.84
C TRP A 548 -27.41 14.60 9.42
N ASP A 549 -28.39 15.16 8.71
CA ASP A 549 -29.05 16.34 9.18
C ASP A 549 -30.14 15.83 10.12
N PRO A 550 -29.95 15.91 11.45
CA PRO A 550 -31.02 15.58 12.38
C PRO A 550 -32.30 16.38 12.10
N ASN A 551 -32.22 17.50 11.37
CA ASN A 551 -33.38 18.31 10.98
C ASN A 551 -34.15 17.76 9.77
N GLU A 552 -33.56 16.88 8.95
CA GLU A 552 -34.21 16.28 7.78
C GLU A 552 -34.70 14.85 8.04
N THR A 553 -34.31 14.24 9.17
CA THR A 553 -34.73 12.88 9.54
C THR A 553 -36.23 12.83 9.92
N GLU A 554 -37.04 12.08 9.17
CA GLU A 554 -38.44 11.83 9.54
C GLU A 554 -38.52 10.76 10.65
N LEU A 555 -38.77 11.21 11.89
CA LEU A 555 -38.87 10.33 13.05
C LEU A 555 -40.16 9.50 13.03
N VAL A 556 -40.04 8.19 12.86
CA VAL A 556 -41.18 7.26 12.99
C VAL A 556 -41.44 6.94 14.46
N SER A 557 -42.55 7.46 14.98
CA SER A 557 -43.02 7.19 16.35
C SER A 557 -44.33 6.41 16.33
N THR A 558 -44.42 5.34 17.12
CA THR A 558 -45.69 4.62 17.36
C THR A 558 -46.63 5.37 18.31
N LYS A 559 -46.19 6.50 18.87
CA LYS A 559 -46.97 7.38 19.75
C LYS A 559 -47.35 8.65 19.02
N GLU A 560 -48.60 9.08 19.20
CA GLU A 560 -49.17 10.27 18.54
C GLU A 560 -48.52 11.60 18.96
N LYS A 561 -47.82 11.65 20.11
CA LYS A 561 -47.25 12.88 20.66
C LYS A 561 -45.83 12.66 21.18
N GLN A 562 -44.93 13.57 20.81
CA GLN A 562 -43.60 13.68 21.41
C GLN A 562 -43.71 14.14 22.86
N ILE A 563 -42.87 13.60 23.73
CA ILE A 563 -42.76 14.00 25.14
C ILE A 563 -41.50 14.82 25.37
N LYS A 564 -41.53 15.69 26.38
CA LYS A 564 -40.35 16.42 26.84
C LYS A 564 -39.47 15.52 27.72
N TYR A 565 -38.18 15.81 27.80
CA TYR A 565 -37.22 15.08 28.63
C TYR A 565 -37.65 14.98 30.10
N ASP A 566 -38.28 16.01 30.66
CA ASP A 566 -38.76 16.01 32.06
C ASP A 566 -39.84 14.95 32.35
N VAL A 567 -40.45 14.37 31.31
CA VAL A 567 -41.36 13.23 31.44
C VAL A 567 -40.57 11.93 31.56
N PHE A 568 -39.49 11.78 30.79
CA PHE A 568 -38.59 10.62 30.86
C PHE A 568 -37.77 10.61 32.15
N ASP A 569 -37.27 11.77 32.58
CA ASP A 569 -36.51 11.95 33.84
C ASP A 569 -37.31 11.52 35.10
N LYS A 570 -38.64 11.50 35.01
CA LYS A 570 -39.53 11.01 36.08
C LYS A 570 -39.60 9.48 36.12
N VAL A 571 -39.05 8.75 35.16
CA VAL A 571 -39.08 7.29 35.07
C VAL A 571 -37.74 6.76 35.57
N GLU A 572 -37.75 5.96 36.63
CA GLU A 572 -36.53 5.37 37.18
C GLU A 572 -36.29 4.00 36.53
N LEU A 573 -35.32 3.91 35.64
CA LEU A 573 -34.86 2.66 35.06
C LEU A 573 -33.66 2.11 35.84
N LYS A 574 -33.67 0.81 36.16
CA LYS A 574 -32.58 0.14 36.90
C LYS A 574 -32.18 -1.18 36.26
N VAL A 575 -30.91 -1.52 36.45
CA VAL A 575 -30.39 -2.89 36.24
C VAL A 575 -30.86 -3.79 37.39
N ALA A 576 -31.47 -4.92 37.08
CA ALA A 576 -31.87 -5.91 38.07
C ALA A 576 -31.47 -7.32 37.66
N GLU A 577 -31.02 -8.14 38.61
CA GLU A 577 -30.65 -9.53 38.38
C GLU A 577 -31.80 -10.47 38.74
N VAL A 578 -32.11 -11.41 37.87
CA VAL A 578 -33.16 -12.40 38.11
C VAL A 578 -32.68 -13.47 39.09
N LYS A 579 -33.20 -13.44 40.31
CA LYS A 579 -32.89 -14.43 41.37
C LYS A 579 -33.79 -15.64 41.31
N ASP A 580 -35.02 -15.48 40.85
CA ASP A 580 -35.97 -16.57 40.63
C ASP A 580 -37.01 -16.19 39.56
N CYS A 581 -37.49 -17.17 38.81
CA CYS A 581 -38.52 -16.96 37.80
C CYS A 581 -39.42 -18.19 37.66
N SER A 582 -40.73 -18.01 37.84
CA SER A 582 -41.71 -19.10 37.74
C SER A 582 -42.98 -18.64 37.03
N LYS A 583 -43.81 -19.57 36.55
CA LYS A 583 -45.18 -19.23 36.12
C LYS A 583 -46.05 -18.83 37.31
N VAL A 584 -47.00 -17.93 37.09
CA VAL A 584 -48.02 -17.57 38.11
C VAL A 584 -49.12 -18.61 38.11
N GLU A 585 -49.48 -19.15 39.28
CA GLU A 585 -50.53 -20.14 39.43
C GLU A 585 -51.89 -19.59 38.95
N GLY A 586 -52.56 -20.30 38.04
CA GLY A 586 -53.84 -19.88 37.46
C GLY A 586 -53.76 -18.74 36.42
N ALA A 587 -52.57 -18.42 35.88
CA ALA A 587 -52.41 -17.44 34.81
C ALA A 587 -51.36 -17.87 33.76
N ASP A 588 -51.85 -18.36 32.61
CA ASP A 588 -51.00 -18.96 31.56
C ASP A 588 -50.04 -17.98 30.87
N LYS A 589 -50.30 -16.67 31.00
CA LYS A 589 -49.53 -15.61 30.32
C LYS A 589 -48.51 -14.92 31.21
N LEU A 590 -48.48 -15.20 32.51
CA LEU A 590 -47.68 -14.44 33.47
C LEU A 590 -46.50 -15.24 34.01
N LEU A 591 -45.32 -14.63 33.95
CA LEU A 591 -44.15 -15.02 34.71
C LEU A 591 -44.01 -14.12 35.95
N LYS A 592 -43.61 -14.74 37.05
CA LYS A 592 -43.30 -14.13 38.34
C LYS A 592 -41.79 -14.10 38.50
N PHE A 593 -41.23 -12.90 38.53
CA PHE A 593 -39.81 -12.66 38.75
C PHE A 593 -39.58 -12.20 40.17
N ARG A 594 -38.56 -12.78 40.81
CA ARG A 594 -37.92 -12.22 41.99
C ARG A 594 -36.57 -11.64 41.57
N LEU A 595 -36.40 -10.34 41.78
CA LEU A 595 -35.28 -9.57 41.23
C LEU A 595 -34.50 -8.87 42.33
N ASP A 596 -33.18 -8.94 42.24
CA ASP A 596 -32.29 -8.06 42.99
C ASP A 596 -32.07 -6.77 42.17
N ALA A 597 -32.71 -5.69 42.59
CA ALA A 597 -32.60 -4.37 41.97
C ALA A 597 -31.83 -3.37 42.86
N GLY A 598 -31.02 -3.87 43.80
CA GLY A 598 -30.25 -3.04 44.74
C GLY A 598 -31.09 -2.39 45.85
N ASP A 599 -32.29 -2.89 46.11
CA ASP A 599 -33.12 -2.49 47.26
C ASP A 599 -32.72 -3.25 48.53
N GLU A 600 -33.29 -2.89 49.68
CA GLU A 600 -33.08 -3.62 50.95
C GLU A 600 -33.56 -5.09 50.89
N ALA A 601 -34.47 -5.42 49.95
CA ALA A 601 -34.98 -6.76 49.71
C ALA A 601 -35.39 -6.94 48.24
N ASP A 602 -35.41 -8.18 47.76
CA ASP A 602 -35.80 -8.51 46.39
C ASP A 602 -37.19 -7.98 46.02
N ARG A 603 -37.34 -7.51 44.78
CA ARG A 603 -38.63 -7.08 44.21
C ARG A 603 -39.33 -8.22 43.50
N GLN A 604 -40.66 -8.24 43.61
CA GLN A 604 -41.50 -9.07 42.76
C GLN A 604 -42.04 -8.28 41.57
N ILE A 605 -41.77 -8.74 40.34
CA ILE A 605 -42.34 -8.19 39.11
C ILE A 605 -43.05 -9.30 38.34
N LEU A 606 -44.28 -9.02 37.91
CA LEU A 606 -45.05 -9.92 37.07
C LEU A 606 -45.01 -9.42 35.62
N SER A 607 -44.63 -10.29 34.68
CA SER A 607 -44.54 -9.94 33.26
C SER A 607 -45.36 -10.88 32.37
N GLY A 608 -46.02 -10.31 31.37
CA GLY A 608 -46.94 -10.98 30.44
C GLY A 608 -46.27 -11.80 29.34
N ILE A 609 -45.09 -12.35 29.59
CA ILE A 609 -44.19 -12.89 28.55
C ILE A 609 -44.05 -14.42 28.61
N ALA A 610 -44.92 -15.11 29.37
CA ALA A 610 -44.80 -16.55 29.58
C ALA A 610 -44.91 -17.38 28.29
N GLU A 611 -45.63 -16.90 27.28
CA GLU A 611 -45.77 -17.56 25.97
C GLU A 611 -44.43 -17.57 25.19
N TYR A 612 -43.57 -16.56 25.40
CA TYR A 612 -42.28 -16.43 24.72
C TYR A 612 -41.12 -17.11 25.47
N TYR A 613 -41.30 -17.36 26.76
CA TYR A 613 -40.30 -17.98 27.62
C TYR A 613 -40.89 -19.23 28.30
N PRO A 614 -41.01 -20.35 27.56
CA PRO A 614 -41.63 -21.58 28.08
C PRO A 614 -40.81 -22.23 29.20
N GLU A 615 -39.49 -21.96 29.24
CA GLU A 615 -38.51 -22.41 30.24
C GLU A 615 -38.02 -21.20 31.08
N PRO A 616 -38.80 -20.74 32.08
CA PRO A 616 -38.46 -19.54 32.86
C PRO A 616 -37.16 -19.68 33.67
N GLU A 617 -36.72 -20.90 33.95
CA GLU A 617 -35.49 -21.20 34.69
C GLU A 617 -34.24 -20.67 33.96
N LYS A 618 -34.27 -20.60 32.62
CA LYS A 618 -33.18 -20.05 31.79
C LYS A 618 -32.98 -18.54 31.97
N LEU A 619 -33.92 -17.87 32.63
CA LEU A 619 -33.82 -16.43 32.92
C LEU A 619 -33.08 -16.16 34.23
N ILE A 620 -32.92 -17.16 35.10
CA ILE A 620 -32.23 -17.01 36.39
C ILE A 620 -30.76 -16.67 36.15
N GLY A 621 -30.24 -15.68 36.88
CA GLY A 621 -28.88 -15.15 36.76
C GLY A 621 -28.70 -14.09 35.67
N LYS A 622 -29.70 -13.86 34.80
CA LYS A 622 -29.62 -12.80 33.80
C LYS A 622 -29.87 -11.42 34.42
N LYS A 623 -29.21 -10.40 33.88
CA LYS A 623 -29.47 -8.99 34.21
C LYS A 623 -30.41 -8.38 33.18
N VAL A 624 -31.44 -7.69 33.66
CA VAL A 624 -32.53 -7.12 32.87
C VAL A 624 -32.77 -5.67 33.24
N VAL A 625 -33.38 -4.91 32.34
CA VAL A 625 -33.81 -3.53 32.60
C VAL A 625 -35.23 -3.52 33.17
N ILE A 626 -35.41 -2.82 34.29
CA ILE A 626 -36.73 -2.63 34.91
C ILE A 626 -37.08 -1.15 35.07
N VAL A 627 -38.38 -0.86 35.10
CA VAL A 627 -38.92 0.40 35.63
C VAL A 627 -39.21 0.23 37.12
N ALA A 628 -38.45 0.93 37.96
CA ALA A 628 -38.41 0.73 39.41
C ALA A 628 -39.38 1.63 40.19
N ASN A 629 -39.79 2.78 39.66
CA ASN A 629 -40.62 3.75 40.38
C ASN A 629 -42.11 3.76 39.97
N LEU A 630 -42.59 2.70 39.30
CA LEU A 630 -44.02 2.51 39.07
C LEU A 630 -44.75 2.19 40.38
N LYS A 631 -45.94 2.76 40.56
CA LYS A 631 -46.81 2.43 41.69
C LYS A 631 -47.11 0.92 41.67
N PRO A 632 -46.85 0.17 42.75
CA PRO A 632 -47.14 -1.25 42.80
C PRO A 632 -48.62 -1.54 42.52
N ARG A 633 -48.89 -2.58 41.73
CA ARG A 633 -50.24 -2.98 41.34
C ARG A 633 -50.48 -4.45 41.65
N LYS A 634 -51.71 -4.78 42.05
CA LYS A 634 -52.14 -6.17 42.22
C LYS A 634 -52.61 -6.74 40.88
N MET A 635 -52.15 -7.93 40.53
CA MET A 635 -52.56 -8.66 39.34
C MET A 635 -52.70 -10.14 39.71
N ARG A 636 -53.87 -10.73 39.41
CA ARG A 636 -54.15 -12.16 39.66
C ARG A 636 -53.80 -12.64 41.09
N GLY A 637 -54.06 -11.80 42.09
CA GLY A 637 -53.82 -12.10 43.51
C GLY A 637 -52.43 -11.72 44.03
N GLU A 638 -51.47 -11.48 43.13
CA GLU A 638 -50.07 -11.19 43.43
C GLU A 638 -49.74 -9.69 43.23
N ILE A 639 -48.68 -9.19 43.87
CA ILE A 639 -48.21 -7.81 43.70
C ILE A 639 -47.08 -7.73 42.65
N SER A 640 -47.13 -6.71 41.79
CA SER A 640 -46.03 -6.35 40.88
C SER A 640 -45.51 -4.96 41.26
N GLN A 641 -44.22 -4.88 41.61
CA GLN A 641 -43.53 -3.70 42.15
C GLN A 641 -42.66 -2.99 41.11
N GLY A 642 -43.02 -3.14 39.84
CA GLY A 642 -42.30 -2.58 38.71
C GLY A 642 -42.76 -3.20 37.40
N MET A 643 -41.98 -2.97 36.35
CA MET A 643 -42.17 -3.53 35.01
C MET A 643 -40.82 -3.91 34.42
N ILE A 644 -40.72 -5.08 33.79
CA ILE A 644 -39.53 -5.48 33.00
C ILE A 644 -39.71 -4.95 31.57
N LEU A 645 -38.64 -4.42 30.97
CA LEU A 645 -38.66 -3.95 29.59
C LEU A 645 -38.40 -5.10 28.61
N SER A 646 -39.17 -5.11 27.53
CA SER A 646 -39.03 -6.04 26.41
C SER A 646 -39.20 -5.30 25.09
N ALA A 647 -38.45 -5.69 24.08
CA ALA A 647 -38.65 -5.26 22.70
C ALA A 647 -39.59 -6.25 21.99
N GLU A 648 -40.53 -5.73 21.22
CA GLU A 648 -41.45 -6.54 20.42
C GLU A 648 -41.60 -5.95 19.01
N LYS A 649 -41.41 -6.79 17.99
CA LYS A 649 -41.70 -6.46 16.59
C LYS A 649 -42.07 -7.73 15.84
N ASP A 650 -43.09 -7.66 14.98
CA ASP A 650 -43.53 -8.77 14.11
C ASP A 650 -43.77 -10.11 14.87
N GLY A 651 -44.35 -10.03 16.07
CA GLY A 651 -44.68 -11.20 16.90
C GLY A 651 -43.49 -11.88 17.57
N LYS A 652 -42.30 -11.28 17.54
CA LYS A 652 -41.13 -11.70 18.32
C LYS A 652 -40.94 -10.76 19.50
N LEU A 653 -40.89 -11.31 20.71
CA LEU A 653 -40.66 -10.56 21.95
C LEU A 653 -39.36 -11.03 22.62
N GLU A 654 -38.51 -10.07 22.98
CA GLU A 654 -37.27 -10.32 23.73
C GLU A 654 -37.15 -9.37 24.92
N ILE A 655 -36.77 -9.90 26.09
CA ILE A 655 -36.43 -9.09 27.27
C ILE A 655 -35.18 -8.27 26.96
N VAL A 656 -35.19 -6.98 27.30
CA VAL A 656 -34.03 -6.10 27.12
C VAL A 656 -32.95 -6.49 28.15
N PRO A 657 -31.80 -7.04 27.71
CA PRO A 657 -30.72 -7.39 28.63
C PRO A 657 -30.03 -6.11 29.13
N ALA A 658 -29.57 -6.15 30.38
CA ALA A 658 -28.68 -5.14 30.92
C ALA A 658 -27.21 -5.61 30.85
N PRO A 659 -26.22 -4.70 30.83
CA PRO A 659 -24.81 -5.09 30.80
C PRO A 659 -24.45 -6.01 31.97
N GLU A 660 -23.82 -7.16 31.68
CA GLU A 660 -23.55 -8.18 32.70
C GLU A 660 -22.63 -7.68 33.81
N SER A 661 -21.71 -6.77 33.49
CA SER A 661 -20.77 -6.14 34.42
C SER A 661 -21.38 -5.01 35.28
N ALA A 662 -22.58 -4.52 34.96
CA ALA A 662 -23.19 -3.41 35.69
C ALA A 662 -23.68 -3.86 37.08
N PRO A 663 -23.40 -3.13 38.17
CA PRO A 663 -23.92 -3.47 39.50
C PRO A 663 -25.46 -3.49 39.56
N ASN A 664 -26.04 -4.38 40.38
CA ASN A 664 -27.49 -4.42 40.60
C ASN A 664 -27.97 -3.10 41.22
N GLY A 665 -29.08 -2.55 40.73
CA GLY A 665 -29.60 -1.24 41.13
C GLY A 665 -28.99 -0.04 40.44
N SER A 666 -28.02 -0.22 39.52
CA SER A 666 -27.48 0.89 38.72
C SER A 666 -28.59 1.59 37.95
N PRO A 667 -28.66 2.94 37.99
CA PRO A 667 -29.62 3.70 37.19
C PRO A 667 -29.25 3.63 35.71
N ILE A 668 -30.27 3.65 34.84
CA ILE A 668 -30.11 3.75 33.39
C ILE A 668 -30.68 5.11 32.97
N SER A 669 -29.83 5.96 32.40
CA SER A 669 -30.11 7.35 32.01
C SER A 669 -30.12 7.53 30.51
#